data_AF-A0A1Y5RM64-F1
#
_entry.id   AF-A0A1Y5RM64-F1
#
_cell.length_a   1.000
_cell.length_b   1.000
_cell.length_c   1.000
_cell.angle_alpha   90.00
_cell.angle_beta   90.00
_cell.angle_gamma   90.00
#
_symmetry.space_group_name_H-M   'P 1'
#
loop_
_entity.id
_entity.type
_entity.pdbx_description
1 polymer ?
#
loop_
_entity_poly.entity_id
_entity_poly.type
_entity_poly.pdbx_seq_one_letter_code
_entity_poly.pdbx_strand_id
1 'polypeptide(L)'
;MRILEHRALRGPNYYSRYQAIYMRLDIEDLEQRSSDQVEGMAERLESLIPSLYEHRCSVGEAGGFLQRVRNGTYAGHLVEHLAIELQNLVGFSVGYGKTVDSYDPGIYNVVYRYRDEATGIAAGTSAVEIARQIYDGEDVDLQPHIDNLKEVRDANALGPSTGSIVRAARDRGIPAYNLTEGTSYTQLGHGIKQRRFQATVTDASGIIGHSIADDKDWTKQILGDAGVPVPRGQTCYSFEEAREAAEWIGWPVVTKPLSGNHGRGVTTDITSMEDLQSGYDAAVARLREGADGVIVESYIKGEDHRMLVIGGKLVAAARRRPAHVTGDGQSTIQQLIDRENEDPRRGVGHENLLTQIHVDEQSHRMLEQAGLTLDTVLPEGELAFLKSTANISTGGTASDLTDEVHPEVRFAMERIGRLVGLDVIGIDLLAETLSEPLENQSAGVVEVNAGPGFRMHMSPTHGTPRPVGEHIVDMLFPDPTDDGRIPITAITGTNGKTTTTRLTSHILRQAGRSVGMGCTGTVEIDNHVILRGDYSGPAAAQAVLREPTVEHAVLEVARGGIMRRGLGFDECDVGVLLNIASDHLGERDIHTLEELARCKTVVVDAVKSEGGYCVLNADDPLVMDQGTHWARGEIIYFTMDPENPALTKHLSELGMVFTVKNGKIVMLRGRVTVEICAVNDVPIAFEGHAPFNVQNAMAAAAAATAHGIEIDDIRAGLLTFHPTPAQMPGRTNYFEADGVKCLIDYGHNVPALKALRPLVNGLATQRRIGVATAPGNRRDEDLVALGAELAGMCDLLFVYETDARGRAPGETAKLIHEGAAQADTPCEVETIHDEHAATDRAIDAAQPGDFLLLLVDDIEGATQRLKGRSFPRQAELAQP
;
A
#
# COMPACT_ATOMS: atom_id res chain seq x y z
N MET A 1 11.60 -24.11 19.80
CA MET A 1 10.67 -23.11 19.22
C MET A 1 10.46 -23.37 17.73
N ARG A 2 9.22 -23.32 17.25
CA ARG A 2 8.84 -23.53 15.85
C ARG A 2 7.87 -22.46 15.36
N ILE A 3 8.21 -21.81 14.25
CA ILE A 3 7.30 -20.87 13.56
C ILE A 3 6.22 -21.68 12.84
N LEU A 4 4.96 -21.53 13.25
CA LEU A 4 3.81 -22.20 12.64
C LEU A 4 3.22 -21.37 11.48
N GLU A 5 3.26 -20.05 11.62
CA GLU A 5 2.80 -19.13 10.60
C GLU A 5 3.54 -17.80 10.70
N HIS A 6 3.83 -17.17 9.56
CA HIS A 6 4.57 -15.92 9.51
C HIS A 6 4.14 -15.12 8.28
N ARG A 7 3.56 -13.94 8.50
CA ARG A 7 2.99 -13.13 7.41
C ARG A 7 2.87 -11.66 7.77
N ALA A 8 2.81 -10.80 6.76
CA ALA A 8 2.52 -9.39 6.96
C ALA A 8 1.02 -9.06 6.95
N LEU A 9 0.60 -8.26 7.93
CA LEU A 9 -0.68 -7.58 8.01
C LEU A 9 -0.50 -6.15 7.46
N ARG A 10 -1.31 -5.79 6.45
CA ARG A 10 -1.26 -4.53 5.73
C ARG A 10 -2.43 -3.65 6.17
N GLY A 11 -2.12 -2.56 6.86
CA GLY A 11 -3.07 -1.62 7.43
C GLY A 11 -3.59 -2.07 8.80
N PRO A 12 -4.65 -1.41 9.31
CA PRO A 12 -5.33 -1.82 10.53
C PRO A 12 -5.75 -3.29 10.44
N ASN A 13 -5.64 -3.95 11.58
CA ASN A 13 -5.89 -5.37 11.75
C ASN A 13 -6.36 -5.63 13.19
N TYR A 14 -6.62 -6.89 13.51
CA TYR A 14 -7.13 -7.26 14.83
C TYR A 14 -6.20 -6.88 15.98
N TYR A 15 -4.89 -6.94 15.75
CA TYR A 15 -3.89 -6.77 16.80
C TYR A 15 -3.36 -5.33 16.88
N SER A 16 -3.32 -4.63 15.75
CA SER A 16 -2.73 -3.29 15.64
C SER A 16 -3.47 -2.42 14.62
N ARG A 17 -3.42 -1.10 14.83
CA ARG A 17 -3.89 -0.11 13.85
C ARG A 17 -2.88 0.13 12.73
N TYR A 18 -1.64 -0.30 12.94
CA TYR A 18 -0.56 -0.14 11.99
C TYR A 18 -0.27 -1.46 11.27
N GLN A 19 0.47 -1.35 10.17
CA GLN A 19 1.08 -2.49 9.52
C GLN A 19 1.97 -3.24 10.52
N ALA A 20 1.83 -4.56 10.57
CA ALA A 20 2.55 -5.41 11.50
C ALA A 20 2.83 -6.78 10.88
N ILE A 21 3.91 -7.42 11.30
CA ILE A 21 4.14 -8.83 11.04
C ILE A 21 3.40 -9.61 12.12
N TYR A 22 2.73 -10.67 11.71
CA TYR A 22 2.11 -11.66 12.57
C TYR A 22 2.92 -12.94 12.47
N MET A 23 3.29 -13.49 13.63
CA MET A 23 3.97 -14.75 13.78
C MET A 23 3.21 -15.62 14.79
N ARG A 24 2.74 -16.79 14.36
CA ARG A 24 2.25 -17.84 15.27
C ARG A 24 3.42 -18.71 15.65
N LEU A 25 3.82 -18.66 16.92
CA LEU A 25 5.03 -19.29 17.43
C LEU A 25 4.68 -20.36 18.46
N ASP A 26 5.10 -21.59 18.19
CA ASP A 26 5.12 -22.67 19.18
C ASP A 26 6.44 -22.57 19.96
N ILE A 27 6.37 -22.24 21.26
CA ILE A 27 7.58 -22.15 22.09
C ILE A 27 8.03 -23.52 22.62
N GLU A 28 7.29 -24.59 22.31
CA GLU A 28 7.59 -25.98 22.64
C GLU A 28 7.83 -26.17 24.15
N ASP A 29 8.95 -26.79 24.53
CA ASP A 29 9.31 -27.09 25.92
C ASP A 29 9.61 -25.83 26.76
N LEU A 30 9.82 -24.67 26.12
CA LEU A 30 10.03 -23.39 26.81
C LEU A 30 8.77 -22.87 27.52
N GLU A 31 7.60 -23.44 27.25
CA GLU A 31 6.37 -23.14 28.00
C GLU A 31 6.53 -23.44 29.50
N GLN A 32 7.39 -24.41 29.85
CA GLN A 32 7.70 -24.76 31.24
C GLN A 32 8.93 -24.04 31.78
N ARG A 33 9.57 -23.17 30.97
CA ARG A 33 10.83 -22.50 31.30
C ARG A 33 10.78 -21.00 30.97
N SER A 34 10.26 -20.20 31.91
CA SER A 34 10.26 -18.74 31.82
C SER A 34 11.65 -18.14 31.90
N SER A 35 11.82 -16.90 31.44
CA SER A 35 13.12 -16.23 31.33
C SER A 35 13.90 -16.10 32.64
N ASP A 36 13.21 -15.98 33.78
CA ASP A 36 13.81 -15.90 35.12
C ASP A 36 14.42 -17.23 35.59
N GLN A 37 14.03 -18.35 34.96
CA GLN A 37 14.59 -19.67 35.22
C GLN A 37 15.86 -19.93 34.41
N VAL A 38 16.20 -19.02 33.49
CA VAL A 38 17.43 -19.07 32.70
C VAL A 38 18.46 -18.13 33.32
N GLU A 39 19.46 -18.70 33.99
CA GLU A 39 20.48 -17.94 34.72
C GLU A 39 21.15 -16.90 33.82
N GLY A 40 21.17 -15.63 34.25
CA GLY A 40 21.86 -14.53 33.56
C GLY A 40 21.26 -14.09 32.21
N MET A 41 20.02 -14.47 31.89
CA MET A 41 19.41 -14.14 30.59
C MET A 41 19.30 -12.63 30.33
N ALA A 42 18.85 -11.85 31.32
CA ALA A 42 18.70 -10.40 31.15
C ALA A 42 20.06 -9.72 30.93
N GLU A 43 21.08 -10.13 31.69
CA GLU A 43 22.44 -9.61 31.58
C GLU A 43 23.10 -10.00 30.24
N ARG A 44 22.85 -11.22 29.75
CA ARG A 44 23.27 -11.63 28.41
C ARG A 44 22.63 -10.78 27.33
N LEU A 45 21.32 -10.54 27.40
CA LEU A 45 20.60 -9.69 26.45
C LEU A 45 21.10 -8.24 26.47
N GLU A 46 21.30 -7.68 27.66
CA GLU A 46 21.80 -6.32 27.85
C GLU A 46 23.24 -6.17 27.32
N SER A 47 24.09 -7.20 27.48
CA SER A 47 25.43 -7.21 26.90
C SER A 47 25.43 -7.41 25.38
N LEU A 48 24.51 -8.23 24.87
CA LEU A 48 24.42 -8.59 23.45
C LEU A 48 23.85 -7.43 22.63
N ILE A 49 22.75 -6.83 23.10
CA ILE A 49 22.07 -5.71 22.44
C ILE A 49 21.77 -4.61 23.50
N PRO A 50 22.75 -3.73 23.81
CA PRO A 50 22.60 -2.70 24.84
C PRO A 50 21.41 -1.75 24.60
N SER A 51 21.05 -1.51 23.34
CA SER A 51 19.92 -0.65 22.95
C SER A 51 18.55 -1.20 23.37
N LEU A 52 18.43 -2.49 23.73
CA LEU A 52 17.22 -3.04 24.34
C LEU A 52 16.84 -2.33 25.65
N TYR A 53 17.76 -1.62 26.29
CA TYR A 53 17.45 -0.78 27.44
C TYR A 53 16.39 0.29 27.12
N GLU A 54 16.27 0.77 25.88
CA GLU A 54 15.23 1.76 25.53
C GLU A 54 13.81 1.16 25.46
N HIS A 55 13.68 -0.18 25.51
CA HIS A 55 12.40 -0.86 25.39
C HIS A 55 11.59 -0.79 26.68
N ARG A 56 10.39 -0.21 26.58
CA ARG A 56 9.54 0.11 27.74
C ARG A 56 8.56 -0.97 28.17
N CYS A 57 8.10 -1.81 27.23
CA CYS A 57 7.08 -2.85 27.46
C CYS A 57 5.85 -2.30 28.25
N SER A 58 5.17 -3.14 29.04
CA SER A 58 4.03 -2.77 29.90
C SER A 58 4.41 -1.93 31.11
N VAL A 59 5.70 -1.86 31.48
CA VAL A 59 6.20 -1.06 32.60
C VAL A 59 6.18 0.44 32.24
N GLY A 60 6.37 0.78 30.97
CA GLY A 60 6.21 2.15 30.46
C GLY A 60 7.43 3.07 30.62
N GLU A 61 8.55 2.56 31.14
CA GLU A 61 9.82 3.28 31.34
C GLU A 61 11.01 2.54 30.68
N ALA A 62 12.11 3.25 30.40
CA ALA A 62 13.31 2.64 29.86
C ALA A 62 13.85 1.55 30.82
N GLY A 63 14.26 0.42 30.26
CA GLY A 63 14.67 -0.79 30.97
C GLY A 63 13.50 -1.70 31.34
N GLY A 64 12.25 -1.28 31.10
CA GLY A 64 11.05 -2.01 31.46
C GLY A 64 10.98 -3.41 30.85
N PHE A 65 11.47 -3.59 29.62
CA PHE A 65 11.57 -4.92 29.01
C PHE A 65 12.56 -5.83 29.77
N LEU A 66 13.79 -5.37 30.02
CA LEU A 66 14.79 -6.15 30.76
C LEU A 66 14.32 -6.47 32.18
N GLN A 67 13.59 -5.55 32.83
CA GLN A 67 12.93 -5.83 34.10
C GLN A 67 11.91 -6.98 34.00
N ARG A 68 11.10 -7.03 32.93
CA ARG A 68 10.17 -8.15 32.69
C ARG A 68 10.90 -9.46 32.42
N VAL A 69 12.04 -9.43 31.73
CA VAL A 69 12.90 -10.61 31.56
C VAL A 69 13.41 -11.12 32.91
N ARG A 70 13.88 -10.23 33.79
CA ARG A 70 14.32 -10.61 35.15
C ARG A 70 13.19 -11.16 36.02
N ASN A 71 11.98 -10.62 35.86
CA ASN A 71 10.80 -11.03 36.63
C ASN A 71 10.09 -12.28 36.07
N GLY A 72 10.52 -12.77 34.91
CA GLY A 72 9.91 -13.91 34.23
C GLY A 72 8.94 -13.49 33.12
N THR A 73 9.29 -13.86 31.90
CA THR A 73 8.46 -13.74 30.70
C THR A 73 8.68 -14.94 29.78
N TYR A 74 7.79 -15.11 28.80
CA TYR A 74 7.83 -16.23 27.86
C TYR A 74 8.61 -15.90 26.60
N ALA A 75 9.10 -16.93 25.92
CA ALA A 75 9.98 -16.79 24.76
C ALA A 75 9.33 -15.99 23.61
N GLY A 76 8.00 -16.07 23.43
CA GLY A 76 7.30 -15.26 22.42
C GLY A 76 7.46 -13.75 22.63
N HIS A 77 7.42 -13.31 23.88
CA HIS A 77 7.61 -11.89 24.22
C HIS A 77 9.07 -11.44 24.08
N LEU A 78 10.04 -12.35 24.30
CA LEU A 78 11.44 -12.10 23.98
C LEU A 78 11.64 -11.92 22.46
N VAL A 79 11.07 -12.82 21.65
CA VAL A 79 11.13 -12.78 20.18
C VAL A 79 10.54 -11.47 19.64
N GLU A 80 9.43 -11.00 20.22
CA GLU A 80 8.82 -9.70 19.87
C GLU A 80 9.83 -8.55 19.94
N HIS A 81 10.48 -8.38 21.09
CA HIS A 81 11.40 -7.26 21.31
C HIS A 81 12.70 -7.41 20.52
N LEU A 82 13.20 -8.63 20.34
CA LEU A 82 14.34 -8.90 19.46
C LEU A 82 14.02 -8.56 18.01
N ALA A 83 12.85 -8.94 17.49
CA ALA A 83 12.45 -8.64 16.11
C ALA A 83 12.30 -7.13 15.86
N ILE A 84 11.83 -6.38 16.87
CA ILE A 84 11.80 -4.91 16.81
C ILE A 84 13.22 -4.35 16.76
N GLU A 85 14.09 -4.80 17.66
CA GLU A 85 15.41 -4.19 17.80
C GLU A 85 16.35 -4.53 16.65
N LEU A 86 16.27 -5.75 16.11
CA LEU A 86 17.02 -6.14 14.91
C LEU A 86 16.71 -5.23 13.71
N GLN A 87 15.47 -4.79 13.56
CA GLN A 87 15.10 -3.81 12.53
C GLN A 87 15.70 -2.42 12.82
N ASN A 88 15.73 -2.00 14.09
CA ASN A 88 16.33 -0.72 14.48
C ASN A 88 17.85 -0.69 14.26
N LEU A 89 18.54 -1.81 14.56
CA LEU A 89 19.99 -1.96 14.33
C LEU A 89 20.38 -1.84 12.85
N VAL A 90 19.47 -2.18 11.92
CA VAL A 90 19.66 -1.96 10.48
C VAL A 90 19.07 -0.63 9.97
N GLY A 91 18.79 0.32 10.87
CA GLY A 91 18.45 1.70 10.52
C GLY A 91 16.97 1.99 10.28
N PHE A 92 16.07 1.05 10.61
CA PHE A 92 14.64 1.37 10.67
C PHE A 92 14.26 2.02 12.00
N SER A 93 13.04 2.57 12.04
CA SER A 93 12.43 3.07 13.28
C SER A 93 11.09 2.38 13.47
N VAL A 94 11.11 1.35 14.32
CA VAL A 94 9.96 0.55 14.75
C VAL A 94 9.99 0.39 16.27
N GLY A 95 8.81 0.31 16.90
CA GLY A 95 8.75 0.23 18.36
C GLY A 95 7.44 -0.29 18.93
N TYR A 96 6.52 -0.77 18.09
CA TYR A 96 5.28 -1.39 18.53
C TYR A 96 5.40 -2.90 18.40
N GLY A 97 5.07 -3.60 19.47
CA GLY A 97 4.90 -5.05 19.51
C GLY A 97 3.78 -5.44 20.47
N LYS A 98 3.29 -6.66 20.28
CA LYS A 98 2.33 -7.31 21.17
C LYS A 98 2.41 -8.83 21.02
N THR A 99 2.56 -9.52 22.14
CA THR A 99 2.46 -10.98 22.22
C THR A 99 1.14 -11.33 22.92
N VAL A 100 0.36 -12.20 22.29
CA VAL A 100 -0.95 -12.62 22.79
C VAL A 100 -0.99 -14.14 22.87
N ASP A 101 -1.53 -14.67 23.96
CA ASP A 101 -1.74 -16.11 24.12
C ASP A 101 -2.71 -16.62 23.03
N SER A 102 -2.47 -17.84 22.56
CA SER A 102 -3.48 -18.58 21.80
C SER A 102 -4.31 -19.46 22.74
N TYR A 103 -5.35 -20.10 22.20
CA TYR A 103 -6.13 -21.10 22.94
C TYR A 103 -5.38 -22.43 23.13
N ASP A 104 -4.26 -22.61 22.41
CA ASP A 104 -3.41 -23.79 22.50
C ASP A 104 -2.22 -23.49 23.44
N PRO A 105 -2.03 -24.25 24.53
CA PRO A 105 -0.91 -24.05 25.45
C PRO A 105 0.45 -24.10 24.73
N GLY A 106 1.37 -23.19 25.06
CA GLY A 106 2.69 -23.10 24.42
C GLY A 106 2.70 -22.42 23.05
N ILE A 107 1.54 -22.04 22.50
CA ILE A 107 1.45 -21.34 21.21
C ILE A 107 1.03 -19.88 21.43
N TYR A 108 1.82 -18.97 20.88
CA TYR A 108 1.67 -17.52 21.03
C TYR A 108 1.53 -16.82 19.67
N ASN A 109 0.75 -15.75 19.65
CA ASN A 109 0.63 -14.82 18.54
C ASN A 109 1.55 -13.61 18.79
N VAL A 110 2.73 -13.61 18.17
CA VAL A 110 3.73 -12.55 18.27
C VAL A 110 3.52 -11.55 17.13
N VAL A 111 3.26 -10.29 17.48
CA VAL A 111 2.95 -9.22 16.53
C VAL A 111 3.92 -8.07 16.71
N TYR A 112 4.55 -7.58 15.64
CA TYR A 112 5.47 -6.44 15.71
C TYR A 112 5.42 -5.59 14.44
N ARG A 113 5.68 -4.29 14.58
CA ARG A 113 5.64 -3.33 13.47
C ARG A 113 6.80 -3.57 12.49
N TYR A 114 6.55 -3.30 11.22
CA TYR A 114 7.59 -3.26 10.18
C TYR A 114 7.54 -1.95 9.39
N ARG A 115 8.66 -1.64 8.73
CA ARG A 115 8.76 -0.57 7.71
C ARG A 115 8.93 -1.13 6.31
N ASP A 116 9.70 -2.19 6.20
CA ASP A 116 9.85 -3.03 5.02
C ASP A 116 9.36 -4.45 5.35
N GLU A 117 8.56 -5.04 4.46
CA GLU A 117 7.92 -6.34 4.70
C GLU A 117 8.95 -7.47 4.73
N ALA A 118 9.91 -7.46 3.80
CA ALA A 118 10.94 -8.50 3.70
C ALA A 118 11.89 -8.45 4.90
N THR A 119 12.35 -7.25 5.29
CA THR A 119 13.20 -7.10 6.49
C THR A 119 12.44 -7.44 7.76
N GLY A 120 11.16 -7.08 7.88
CA GLY A 120 10.34 -7.45 9.04
C GLY A 120 10.20 -8.96 9.21
N ILE A 121 9.95 -9.69 8.11
CA ILE A 121 9.89 -11.16 8.12
C ILE A 121 11.27 -11.73 8.48
N ALA A 122 12.34 -11.29 7.82
CA ALA A 122 13.69 -11.78 8.12
C ALA A 122 14.10 -11.53 9.59
N ALA A 123 13.77 -10.36 10.13
CA ALA A 123 14.06 -10.01 11.52
C ALA A 123 13.32 -10.92 12.51
N GLY A 124 12.08 -11.29 12.22
CA GLY A 124 11.33 -12.28 13.00
C GLY A 124 11.99 -13.65 13.04
N THR A 125 12.46 -14.14 11.90
CA THR A 125 13.15 -15.43 11.82
C THR A 125 14.45 -15.41 12.62
N SER A 126 15.28 -14.37 12.43
CA SER A 126 16.51 -14.21 13.21
C SER A 126 16.24 -14.02 14.70
N ALA A 127 15.16 -13.34 15.08
CA ALA A 127 14.77 -13.19 16.48
C ALA A 127 14.45 -14.54 17.15
N VAL A 128 13.78 -15.47 16.46
CA VAL A 128 13.52 -16.82 16.97
C VAL A 128 14.83 -17.62 17.13
N GLU A 129 15.74 -17.52 16.16
CA GLU A 129 17.05 -18.19 16.22
C GLU A 129 17.88 -17.68 17.41
N ILE A 130 18.02 -16.37 17.53
CA ILE A 130 18.75 -15.71 18.64
C ILE A 130 18.12 -16.08 19.98
N ALA A 131 16.78 -15.97 20.11
CA ALA A 131 16.10 -16.31 21.34
C ALA A 131 16.38 -17.77 21.74
N ARG A 132 16.35 -18.72 20.80
CA ARG A 132 16.64 -20.14 21.07
C ARG A 132 18.05 -20.32 21.63
N GLN A 133 19.04 -19.73 20.98
CA GLN A 133 20.45 -19.81 21.42
C GLN A 133 20.63 -19.26 22.85
N ILE A 134 20.00 -18.12 23.17
CA ILE A 134 20.08 -17.51 24.51
C ILE A 134 19.43 -18.40 25.58
N TYR A 135 18.31 -19.06 25.23
CA TYR A 135 17.62 -20.02 26.08
C TYR A 135 18.44 -21.29 26.30
N ASP A 136 19.22 -21.72 25.32
CA ASP A 136 20.12 -22.88 25.40
C ASP A 136 21.47 -22.57 26.07
N GLY A 137 21.71 -21.28 26.40
CA GLY A 137 22.93 -20.83 27.04
C GLY A 137 24.13 -20.75 26.09
N GLU A 138 23.87 -20.69 24.79
CA GLU A 138 24.89 -20.56 23.74
C GLU A 138 25.34 -19.10 23.59
N ASP A 139 26.58 -18.90 23.16
CA ASP A 139 27.09 -17.59 22.77
C ASP A 139 26.49 -17.20 21.40
N VAL A 140 25.93 -15.99 21.32
CA VAL A 140 25.31 -15.46 20.09
C VAL A 140 26.24 -14.46 19.42
N ASP A 141 26.56 -14.69 18.14
CA ASP A 141 27.18 -13.68 17.29
C ASP A 141 26.09 -12.94 16.49
N LEU A 142 25.88 -11.66 16.78
CA LEU A 142 24.88 -10.84 16.10
C LEU A 142 25.28 -10.44 14.69
N GLN A 143 26.58 -10.37 14.39
CA GLN A 143 27.06 -9.73 13.17
C GLN A 143 26.51 -10.40 11.89
N PRO A 144 26.49 -11.74 11.78
CA PRO A 144 25.88 -12.42 10.62
C PRO A 144 24.39 -12.13 10.44
N HIS A 145 23.63 -12.00 11.54
CA HIS A 145 22.21 -11.66 11.49
C HIS A 145 22.01 -10.22 11.01
N ILE A 146 22.82 -9.29 11.52
CA ILE A 146 22.78 -7.88 11.12
C ILE A 146 23.16 -7.73 9.63
N ASP A 147 24.20 -8.42 9.18
CA ASP A 147 24.66 -8.34 7.79
C ASP A 147 23.63 -8.91 6.81
N ASN A 148 23.04 -10.08 7.12
CA ASN A 148 21.93 -10.62 6.34
C ASN A 148 20.72 -9.66 6.31
N LEU A 149 20.38 -9.03 7.44
CA LEU A 149 19.29 -8.06 7.48
C LEU A 149 19.61 -6.79 6.68
N LYS A 150 20.86 -6.34 6.64
CA LYS A 150 21.31 -5.24 5.76
C LYS A 150 21.21 -5.63 4.29
N GLU A 151 21.60 -6.84 3.91
CA GLU A 151 21.44 -7.33 2.53
C GLU A 151 19.96 -7.38 2.12
N VAL A 152 19.09 -7.93 2.97
CA VAL A 152 17.64 -7.95 2.73
C VAL A 152 17.08 -6.53 2.64
N ARG A 153 17.50 -5.63 3.54
CA ARG A 153 17.11 -4.22 3.51
C ARG A 153 17.55 -3.59 2.20
N ASP A 154 18.81 -3.71 1.80
CA ASP A 154 19.36 -3.00 0.64
C ASP A 154 18.79 -3.52 -0.68
N ALA A 155 18.39 -4.79 -0.73
CA ALA A 155 17.68 -5.38 -1.88
C ALA A 155 16.23 -4.89 -2.03
N ASN A 156 15.57 -4.48 -0.94
CA ASN A 156 14.13 -4.15 -0.93
C ASN A 156 13.83 -2.67 -0.64
N ALA A 157 14.76 -1.96 -0.01
CA ALA A 157 14.60 -0.57 0.39
C ALA A 157 14.63 0.37 -0.80
N LEU A 158 13.87 1.45 -0.67
CA LEU A 158 13.90 2.53 -1.65
C LEU A 158 15.26 3.23 -1.60
N GLY A 159 15.89 3.39 -2.76
CA GLY A 159 17.12 4.19 -2.89
C GLY A 159 16.93 5.63 -2.40
N PRO A 160 18.01 6.37 -2.08
CA PRO A 160 17.94 7.61 -1.32
C PRO A 160 17.05 8.70 -1.95
N SER A 161 17.07 8.84 -3.28
CA SER A 161 16.21 9.81 -3.99
C SER A 161 14.73 9.43 -3.92
N THR A 162 14.39 8.17 -4.18
CA THR A 162 13.01 7.66 -4.10
C THR A 162 12.51 7.73 -2.65
N GLY A 163 13.35 7.33 -1.70
CA GLY A 163 13.04 7.32 -0.27
C GLY A 163 12.77 8.72 0.29
N SER A 164 13.43 9.77 -0.22
CA SER A 164 13.15 11.14 0.21
C SER A 164 11.82 11.67 -0.30
N ILE A 165 11.44 11.35 -1.56
CA ILE A 165 10.11 11.68 -2.10
C ILE A 165 9.02 10.96 -1.29
N VAL A 166 9.18 9.66 -1.04
CA VAL A 166 8.21 8.87 -0.25
C VAL A 166 8.11 9.36 1.19
N ARG A 167 9.22 9.79 1.80
CA ARG A 167 9.21 10.37 3.15
C ARG A 167 8.42 11.67 3.17
N ALA A 168 8.73 12.61 2.26
CA ALA A 168 8.00 13.87 2.15
C ALA A 168 6.50 13.66 1.90
N ALA A 169 6.14 12.67 1.06
CA ALA A 169 4.74 12.31 0.80
C ALA A 169 4.05 11.82 2.08
N ARG A 170 4.71 10.91 2.83
CA ARG A 170 4.19 10.38 4.11
C ARG A 170 4.05 11.45 5.18
N ASP A 171 4.99 12.39 5.26
CA ASP A 171 4.95 13.51 6.21
C ASP A 171 3.74 14.43 5.91
N ARG A 172 3.29 14.46 4.64
CA ARG A 172 2.06 15.13 4.20
C ARG A 172 0.80 14.26 4.23
N GLY A 173 0.89 13.05 4.80
CA GLY A 173 -0.25 12.11 4.89
C GLY A 173 -0.57 11.34 3.60
N ILE A 174 0.23 11.50 2.55
CA ILE A 174 0.00 10.86 1.24
C ILE A 174 0.49 9.41 1.28
N PRO A 175 -0.38 8.42 0.95
CA PRO A 175 -0.01 7.02 0.95
C PRO A 175 0.95 6.72 -0.21
N ALA A 176 1.88 5.78 0.00
CA ALA A 176 2.87 5.41 -1.01
C ALA A 176 2.99 3.89 -1.14
N TYR A 177 3.11 3.40 -2.38
CA TYR A 177 3.21 1.99 -2.72
C TYR A 177 4.35 1.75 -3.71
N ASN A 178 5.24 0.80 -3.41
CA ASN A 178 6.10 0.24 -4.44
C ASN A 178 5.25 -0.70 -5.32
N LEU A 179 5.28 -0.48 -6.64
CA LEU A 179 4.48 -1.23 -7.60
C LEU A 179 5.23 -2.43 -8.18
N THR A 180 6.57 -2.47 -8.08
CA THR A 180 7.36 -3.56 -8.66
C THR A 180 8.58 -3.85 -7.79
N GLU A 181 8.64 -5.09 -7.30
CA GLU A 181 9.74 -5.59 -6.47
C GLU A 181 11.10 -5.36 -7.14
N GLY A 182 12.11 -4.95 -6.35
CA GLY A 182 13.46 -4.68 -6.84
C GLY A 182 13.60 -3.41 -7.71
N THR A 183 12.53 -2.63 -7.89
CA THR A 183 12.57 -1.37 -8.63
C THR A 183 12.17 -0.18 -7.76
N SER A 184 12.46 1.03 -8.25
CA SER A 184 11.99 2.29 -7.65
C SER A 184 10.63 2.75 -8.20
N TYR A 185 9.90 1.92 -8.96
CA TYR A 185 8.62 2.30 -9.54
C TYR A 185 7.54 2.41 -8.47
N THR A 186 7.19 3.65 -8.15
CA THR A 186 6.43 4.00 -6.95
C THR A 186 5.17 4.79 -7.33
N GLN A 187 4.07 4.51 -6.63
CA GLN A 187 2.84 5.27 -6.66
C GLN A 187 2.70 6.08 -5.37
N LEU A 188 2.29 7.35 -5.49
CA LEU A 188 1.77 8.19 -4.42
C LEU A 188 0.27 8.37 -4.62
N GLY A 189 -0.52 8.37 -3.54
CA GLY A 189 -1.96 8.56 -3.58
C GLY A 189 -2.76 7.37 -4.12
N HIS A 190 -4.07 7.57 -4.26
CA HIS A 190 -5.06 6.57 -4.67
C HIS A 190 -5.92 7.05 -5.84
N GLY A 191 -6.49 6.10 -6.58
CA GLY A 191 -7.53 6.39 -7.56
C GLY A 191 -7.11 7.43 -8.59
N ILE A 192 -8.02 8.36 -8.87
CA ILE A 192 -7.79 9.51 -9.76
C ILE A 192 -6.73 10.51 -9.26
N LYS A 193 -6.44 10.51 -7.95
CA LYS A 193 -5.44 11.39 -7.36
C LYS A 193 -4.02 10.84 -7.43
N GLN A 194 -3.85 9.61 -7.88
CA GLN A 194 -2.54 8.98 -7.84
C GLN A 194 -1.53 9.69 -8.77
N ARG A 195 -0.27 9.62 -8.37
CA ARG A 195 0.90 10.04 -9.16
C ARG A 195 1.92 8.93 -9.15
N ARG A 196 2.59 8.70 -10.27
CA ARG A 196 3.60 7.64 -10.38
C ARG A 196 4.95 8.20 -10.78
N PHE A 197 6.01 7.58 -10.29
CA PHE A 197 7.36 7.97 -10.59
C PHE A 197 8.31 6.79 -10.47
N GLN A 198 9.45 6.86 -11.15
CA GLN A 198 10.55 5.90 -11.02
C GLN A 198 11.84 6.66 -10.77
N ALA A 199 12.50 6.34 -9.66
CA ALA A 199 13.60 7.13 -9.11
C ALA A 199 13.19 8.60 -8.88
N THR A 200 13.48 9.49 -9.82
CA THR A 200 13.08 10.92 -9.79
C THR A 200 12.37 11.38 -11.08
N VAL A 201 12.10 10.45 -12.00
CA VAL A 201 11.33 10.68 -13.23
C VAL A 201 9.84 10.49 -12.90
N THR A 202 9.00 11.47 -13.21
CA THR A 202 7.57 11.46 -12.86
C THR A 202 6.70 11.07 -14.06
N ASP A 203 5.40 10.92 -13.83
CA ASP A 203 4.38 10.73 -14.87
C ASP A 203 4.15 11.98 -15.75
N ALA A 204 4.69 13.14 -15.35
CA ALA A 204 4.69 14.37 -16.16
C ALA A 204 5.94 14.51 -17.05
N SER A 205 6.99 13.73 -16.80
CA SER A 205 8.22 13.78 -17.60
C SER A 205 7.98 13.24 -19.02
N GLY A 206 7.97 14.12 -20.02
CA GLY A 206 7.71 13.75 -21.41
C GLY A 206 8.86 12.97 -22.05
N ILE A 207 8.53 11.95 -22.86
CA ILE A 207 9.53 11.11 -23.55
C ILE A 207 10.44 11.93 -24.47
N ILE A 208 9.92 12.99 -25.11
CA ILE A 208 10.71 13.89 -25.96
C ILE A 208 11.77 14.62 -25.14
N GLY A 209 11.42 15.13 -23.96
CA GLY A 209 12.37 15.81 -23.08
C GLY A 209 13.46 14.87 -22.57
N HIS A 210 13.10 13.61 -22.30
CA HIS A 210 14.08 12.59 -21.95
C HIS A 210 15.04 12.27 -23.12
N SER A 211 14.51 12.11 -24.33
CA SER A 211 15.33 11.89 -25.53
C SER A 211 16.25 13.07 -25.85
N ILE A 212 15.80 14.31 -25.60
CA ILE A 212 16.66 15.49 -25.71
C ILE A 212 17.79 15.41 -24.68
N ALA A 213 17.49 15.11 -23.41
CA ALA A 213 18.49 15.05 -22.35
C ALA A 213 19.54 13.93 -22.56
N ASP A 214 19.12 12.78 -23.11
CA ASP A 214 20.03 11.66 -23.41
C ASP A 214 20.95 11.96 -24.62
N ASP A 215 20.55 12.88 -25.50
CA ASP A 215 21.32 13.29 -26.67
C ASP A 215 22.05 14.62 -26.42
N LYS A 216 23.38 14.53 -26.27
CA LYS A 216 24.23 15.69 -25.97
C LYS A 216 24.22 16.73 -27.10
N ASP A 217 24.18 16.29 -28.35
CA ASP A 217 24.21 17.20 -29.50
C ASP A 217 22.88 17.93 -29.63
N TRP A 218 21.77 17.20 -29.44
CA TRP A 218 20.44 17.80 -29.46
C TRP A 218 20.20 18.76 -28.30
N THR A 219 20.63 18.40 -27.09
CA THR A 219 20.64 19.30 -25.94
C THR A 219 21.42 20.57 -26.27
N LYS A 220 22.65 20.44 -26.76
CA LYS A 220 23.50 21.60 -27.07
C LYS A 220 22.90 22.49 -28.15
N GLN A 221 22.34 21.89 -29.19
CA GLN A 221 21.68 22.64 -30.26
C GLN A 221 20.51 23.47 -29.71
N ILE A 222 19.59 22.84 -28.96
CA ILE A 222 18.41 23.53 -28.40
C ILE A 222 18.83 24.66 -27.45
N LEU A 223 19.80 24.39 -26.58
CA LEU A 223 20.30 25.38 -25.63
C LEU A 223 21.05 26.52 -26.34
N GLY A 224 21.91 26.21 -27.29
CA GLY A 224 22.66 27.18 -28.09
C GLY A 224 21.77 28.08 -28.93
N ASP A 225 20.79 27.51 -29.64
CA ASP A 225 19.79 28.25 -30.44
C ASP A 225 18.94 29.17 -29.54
N ALA A 226 18.74 28.78 -28.28
CA ALA A 226 18.04 29.59 -27.29
C ALA A 226 18.94 30.65 -26.60
N GLY A 227 20.22 30.73 -26.93
CA GLY A 227 21.17 31.67 -26.34
C GLY A 227 21.69 31.28 -24.95
N VAL A 228 21.58 30.01 -24.56
CA VAL A 228 22.21 29.49 -23.35
C VAL A 228 23.67 29.13 -23.67
N PRO A 229 24.67 29.57 -22.87
CA PRO A 229 26.06 29.21 -23.10
C PRO A 229 26.26 27.68 -23.06
N VAL A 230 26.82 27.13 -24.14
CA VAL A 230 27.19 25.72 -24.27
C VAL A 230 28.59 25.62 -24.89
N PRO A 231 29.38 24.57 -24.58
CA PRO A 231 30.67 24.36 -25.22
C PRO A 231 30.51 24.20 -26.73
N ARG A 232 31.18 25.06 -27.50
CA ARG A 232 31.21 24.96 -28.96
C ARG A 232 32.11 23.81 -29.36
N GLY A 233 31.64 22.93 -30.24
CA GLY A 233 32.42 21.77 -30.64
C GLY A 233 31.85 21.03 -31.83
N GLN A 234 32.60 20.06 -32.32
CA GLN A 234 32.22 19.17 -33.41
C GLN A 234 32.65 17.73 -33.11
N THR A 235 31.87 16.77 -33.60
CA THR A 235 32.24 15.36 -33.60
C THR A 235 33.13 15.09 -34.81
N CYS A 236 34.33 14.60 -34.54
CA CYS A 236 35.39 14.36 -35.51
C CYS A 236 35.65 12.86 -35.63
N TYR A 237 35.68 12.35 -36.86
CA TYR A 237 35.95 10.93 -37.17
C TYR A 237 37.38 10.70 -37.65
N SER A 238 38.15 11.77 -37.80
CA SER A 238 39.58 11.75 -38.13
C SER A 238 40.34 12.81 -37.33
N PHE A 239 41.65 12.61 -37.18
CA PHE A 239 42.51 13.61 -36.56
C PHE A 239 42.55 14.92 -37.36
N GLU A 240 42.38 14.86 -38.68
CA GLU A 240 42.32 16.06 -39.53
C GLU A 240 41.07 16.89 -39.21
N GLU A 241 39.91 16.24 -39.05
CA GLU A 241 38.69 16.92 -38.59
C GLU A 241 38.87 17.51 -37.19
N ALA A 242 39.57 16.81 -36.30
CA ALA A 242 39.86 17.32 -34.95
C ALA A 242 40.76 18.57 -34.97
N ARG A 243 41.74 18.62 -35.89
CA ARG A 243 42.57 19.79 -36.14
C ARG A 243 41.74 20.97 -36.63
N GLU A 244 40.93 20.75 -37.66
CA GLU A 244 40.07 21.81 -38.23
C GLU A 244 39.09 22.35 -37.18
N ALA A 245 38.51 21.45 -36.36
CA ALA A 245 37.65 21.84 -35.25
C ALA A 245 38.40 22.68 -34.21
N ALA A 246 39.59 22.28 -33.79
CA ALA A 246 40.38 23.03 -32.81
C ALA A 246 40.78 24.43 -33.32
N GLU A 247 41.15 24.56 -34.60
CA GLU A 247 41.45 25.83 -35.24
C GLU A 247 40.22 26.74 -35.36
N TRP A 248 39.04 26.16 -35.62
CA TRP A 248 37.77 26.91 -35.68
C TRP A 248 37.29 27.40 -34.31
N ILE A 249 37.41 26.55 -33.28
CA ILE A 249 36.99 26.86 -31.91
C ILE A 249 37.93 27.90 -31.28
N GLY A 250 39.24 27.75 -31.51
CA GLY A 250 40.29 28.47 -30.80
C GLY A 250 40.74 27.73 -29.53
N TRP A 251 41.99 27.97 -29.13
CA TRP A 251 42.63 27.31 -27.99
C TRP A 251 42.32 28.02 -26.66
N PRO A 252 42.25 27.29 -25.51
CA PRO A 252 42.38 25.85 -25.37
C PRO A 252 41.11 25.05 -25.74
N VAL A 253 41.30 23.77 -26.07
CA VAL A 253 40.22 22.82 -26.42
C VAL A 253 40.24 21.58 -25.51
N VAL A 254 39.19 20.77 -25.64
CA VAL A 254 39.00 19.49 -24.95
C VAL A 254 38.72 18.41 -25.99
N THR A 255 39.35 17.24 -25.87
CA THR A 255 38.98 16.04 -26.63
C THR A 255 38.28 15.04 -25.73
N LYS A 256 37.22 14.40 -26.23
CA LYS A 256 36.53 13.31 -25.53
C LYS A 256 35.92 12.30 -26.52
N PRO A 257 35.81 11.02 -26.17
CA PRO A 257 35.08 10.06 -27.01
C PRO A 257 33.58 10.42 -27.04
N LEU A 258 32.94 10.20 -28.19
CA LEU A 258 31.49 10.38 -28.38
C LEU A 258 30.69 9.45 -27.45
N SER A 259 31.13 8.20 -27.32
CA SER A 259 30.57 7.18 -26.44
C SER A 259 31.55 6.89 -25.29
N GLY A 260 31.22 7.33 -24.07
CA GLY A 260 32.10 7.12 -22.92
C GLY A 260 31.50 7.55 -21.59
N ASN A 261 31.65 6.69 -20.57
CA ASN A 261 31.22 6.96 -19.19
C ASN A 261 32.43 7.27 -18.29
N HIS A 262 32.23 8.08 -17.26
CA HIS A 262 33.21 8.36 -16.19
C HIS A 262 34.50 9.08 -16.61
N GLY A 263 34.45 9.93 -17.65
CA GLY A 263 35.58 10.79 -18.03
C GLY A 263 36.82 10.03 -18.55
N ARG A 264 36.67 8.75 -18.92
CA ARG A 264 37.76 7.95 -19.49
C ARG A 264 37.99 8.39 -20.95
N GLY A 265 39.23 8.76 -21.26
CA GLY A 265 39.60 9.26 -22.60
C GLY A 265 39.31 10.75 -22.81
N VAL A 266 39.00 11.49 -21.74
CA VAL A 266 38.85 12.95 -21.80
C VAL A 266 40.20 13.60 -21.52
N THR A 267 40.65 14.47 -22.41
CA THR A 267 41.85 15.31 -22.23
C THR A 267 41.43 16.78 -22.27
N THR A 268 41.74 17.52 -21.21
CA THR A 268 41.36 18.92 -21.03
C THR A 268 42.56 19.86 -21.11
N ASP A 269 42.30 21.16 -21.27
CA ASP A 269 43.33 22.22 -21.31
C ASP A 269 44.39 21.99 -22.41
N ILE A 270 43.94 21.49 -23.56
CA ILE A 270 44.80 21.26 -24.72
C ILE A 270 45.11 22.62 -25.33
N THR A 271 46.37 23.03 -25.31
CA THR A 271 46.82 24.35 -25.80
C THR A 271 47.75 24.26 -27.02
N SER A 272 48.17 23.04 -27.39
CA SER A 272 49.08 22.80 -28.49
C SER A 272 48.63 21.65 -29.39
N MET A 273 49.20 21.61 -30.60
CA MET A 273 48.90 20.58 -31.59
C MET A 273 49.40 19.19 -31.15
N GLU A 274 50.50 19.14 -30.40
CA GLU A 274 51.05 17.91 -29.85
C GLU A 274 50.12 17.34 -28.76
N ASP A 275 49.61 18.21 -27.89
CA ASP A 275 48.62 17.83 -26.88
C ASP A 275 47.31 17.37 -27.53
N LEU A 276 46.91 17.99 -28.66
CA LEU A 276 45.70 17.60 -29.39
C LEU A 276 45.84 16.20 -29.98
N GLN A 277 46.99 15.86 -30.56
CA GLN A 277 47.28 14.51 -31.04
C GLN A 277 47.22 13.49 -29.90
N SER A 278 47.90 13.78 -28.79
CA SER A 278 47.88 12.91 -27.61
C SER A 278 46.46 12.73 -27.06
N GLY A 279 45.70 13.82 -26.95
CA GLY A 279 44.31 13.80 -26.47
C GLY A 279 43.36 13.07 -27.41
N TYR A 280 43.54 13.20 -28.73
CA TYR A 280 42.75 12.49 -29.73
C TYR A 280 43.04 10.98 -29.68
N ASP A 281 44.32 10.58 -29.64
CA ASP A 281 44.72 9.17 -29.55
C ASP A 281 44.22 8.52 -28.25
N ALA A 282 44.27 9.25 -27.14
CA ALA A 282 43.72 8.82 -25.85
C ALA A 282 42.20 8.60 -25.90
N ALA A 283 41.46 9.46 -26.62
CA ALA A 283 40.03 9.32 -26.83
C ALA A 283 39.71 8.13 -27.75
N VAL A 284 40.44 7.98 -28.87
CA VAL A 284 40.28 6.88 -29.83
C VAL A 284 40.50 5.52 -29.17
N ALA A 285 41.51 5.41 -28.31
CA ALA A 285 41.81 4.18 -27.57
C ALA A 285 40.67 3.70 -26.65
N ARG A 286 39.62 4.52 -26.45
CA ARG A 286 38.46 4.21 -25.61
C ARG A 286 37.17 3.98 -26.38
N LEU A 287 37.17 4.19 -27.69
CA LEU A 287 36.03 3.91 -28.55
C LEU A 287 35.79 2.38 -28.60
N ARG A 288 34.53 1.97 -28.68
CA ARG A 288 34.19 0.55 -28.89
C ARG A 288 34.43 0.19 -30.37
N GLU A 289 34.57 -1.11 -30.66
CA GLU A 289 34.76 -1.57 -32.05
C GLU A 289 33.54 -1.20 -32.92
N GLY A 290 33.63 -0.06 -33.61
CA GLY A 290 32.63 0.46 -34.55
C GLY A 290 32.44 1.98 -34.45
N ALA A 291 32.82 2.70 -35.51
CA ALA A 291 32.41 4.06 -35.96
C ALA A 291 32.07 5.19 -34.94
N ASP A 292 32.45 5.11 -33.68
CA ASP A 292 32.26 6.22 -32.72
C ASP A 292 33.29 7.33 -32.99
N GLY A 293 32.87 8.61 -32.92
CA GLY A 293 33.74 9.77 -33.16
C GLY A 293 34.44 10.27 -31.88
N VAL A 294 35.36 11.23 -32.04
CA VAL A 294 35.95 12.02 -30.95
C VAL A 294 35.38 13.44 -31.03
N ILE A 295 34.82 13.94 -29.94
CA ILE A 295 34.32 15.31 -29.88
C ILE A 295 35.46 16.25 -29.48
N VAL A 296 35.64 17.32 -30.26
CA VAL A 296 36.54 18.45 -29.93
C VAL A 296 35.68 19.65 -29.53
N GLU A 297 35.90 20.19 -28.34
CA GLU A 297 35.07 21.25 -27.76
C GLU A 297 35.92 22.38 -27.15
N SER A 298 35.34 23.58 -27.05
CA SER A 298 35.93 24.71 -26.33
C SER A 298 36.16 24.36 -24.86
N TYR A 299 37.35 24.65 -24.34
CA TYR A 299 37.62 24.51 -22.92
C TYR A 299 36.86 25.57 -22.10
N ILE A 300 36.06 25.12 -21.14
CA ILE A 300 35.39 25.99 -20.17
C ILE A 300 36.19 25.94 -18.88
N LYS A 301 36.80 27.08 -18.53
CA LYS A 301 37.44 27.27 -17.23
C LYS A 301 36.36 27.47 -16.17
N GLY A 302 36.43 26.73 -15.06
CA GLY A 302 35.48 26.88 -13.96
C GLY A 302 35.39 25.65 -13.06
N GLU A 303 34.55 25.74 -12.03
CA GLU A 303 34.17 24.63 -11.16
C GLU A 303 32.92 23.92 -11.71
N ASP A 304 32.77 22.63 -11.35
CA ASP A 304 31.62 21.80 -11.71
C ASP A 304 30.45 22.06 -10.75
N HIS A 305 29.34 22.53 -11.30
CA HIS A 305 28.12 22.80 -10.57
C HIS A 305 26.98 21.92 -11.06
N ARG A 306 26.29 21.26 -10.12
CA ARG A 306 25.03 20.57 -10.35
C ARG A 306 23.88 21.46 -9.91
N MET A 307 23.05 21.87 -10.86
CA MET A 307 21.84 22.65 -10.62
C MET A 307 20.63 21.73 -10.71
N LEU A 308 19.66 21.90 -9.81
CA LEU A 308 18.44 21.10 -9.77
C LEU A 308 17.22 22.00 -9.91
N VAL A 309 16.47 21.79 -10.98
CA VAL A 309 15.21 22.49 -11.26
C VAL A 309 14.06 21.49 -11.13
N ILE A 310 13.06 21.85 -10.32
CA ILE A 310 11.85 21.05 -10.07
C ILE A 310 10.64 21.96 -10.27
N GLY A 311 9.64 21.50 -11.03
CA GLY A 311 8.42 22.28 -11.31
C GLY A 311 8.71 23.63 -11.96
N GLY A 312 9.81 23.73 -12.73
CA GLY A 312 10.26 24.96 -13.37
C GLY A 312 10.89 26.01 -12.44
N LYS A 313 11.28 25.63 -11.22
CA LYS A 313 12.01 26.48 -10.25
C LYS A 313 13.36 25.86 -9.89
N LEU A 314 14.41 26.68 -9.77
CA LEU A 314 15.70 26.22 -9.25
C LEU A 314 15.60 26.02 -7.72
N VAL A 315 15.65 24.77 -7.28
CA VAL A 315 15.46 24.41 -5.86
C VAL A 315 16.78 24.13 -5.13
N ALA A 316 17.82 23.73 -5.86
CA ALA A 316 19.13 23.46 -5.28
C ALA A 316 20.25 23.70 -6.30
N ALA A 317 21.42 24.09 -5.80
CA ALA A 317 22.66 24.17 -6.53
C ALA A 317 23.80 23.64 -5.65
N ALA A 318 24.65 22.78 -6.22
CA ALA A 318 25.79 22.24 -5.50
C ALA A 318 27.04 22.29 -6.37
N ARG A 319 28.14 22.76 -5.80
CA ARG A 319 29.46 22.60 -6.39
C ARG A 319 29.97 21.20 -6.09
N ARG A 320 30.42 20.47 -7.11
CA ARG A 320 31.06 19.18 -6.98
C ARG A 320 32.57 19.32 -7.12
N ARG A 321 33.32 18.55 -6.34
CA ARG A 321 34.77 18.39 -6.53
C ARG A 321 35.12 16.91 -6.66
N PRO A 322 36.06 16.54 -7.55
CA PRO A 322 36.59 15.19 -7.61
C PRO A 322 37.17 14.77 -6.26
N ALA A 323 37.33 13.46 -6.05
CA ALA A 323 37.99 12.96 -4.84
C ALA A 323 39.38 13.59 -4.73
N HIS A 324 39.68 14.15 -3.57
CA HIS A 324 40.92 14.87 -3.32
C HIS A 324 41.29 14.78 -1.84
N VAL A 325 42.56 15.09 -1.57
CA VAL A 325 43.06 15.33 -0.21
C VAL A 325 43.72 16.70 -0.15
N THR A 326 43.67 17.31 1.03
CA THR A 326 44.35 18.59 1.32
C THR A 326 45.58 18.33 2.16
N GLY A 327 46.74 18.83 1.74
CA GLY A 327 48.00 18.69 2.46
C GLY A 327 47.96 19.40 3.80
N ASP A 328 48.56 18.78 4.82
CA ASP A 328 48.81 19.35 6.14
C ASP A 328 50.31 19.59 6.39
N GLY A 329 51.14 19.43 5.35
CA GLY A 329 52.59 19.58 5.40
C GLY A 329 53.33 18.45 6.13
N GLN A 330 52.64 17.43 6.64
CA GLN A 330 53.25 16.37 7.47
C GLN A 330 52.89 14.96 7.02
N SER A 331 51.64 14.70 6.65
CA SER A 331 51.13 13.38 6.27
C SER A 331 51.32 13.10 4.78
N THR A 332 51.55 11.82 4.45
CA THR A 332 51.57 11.38 3.06
C THR A 332 50.16 11.39 2.47
N ILE A 333 50.04 11.42 1.14
CA ILE A 333 48.74 11.32 0.45
C ILE A 333 47.95 10.09 0.90
N GLN A 334 48.60 8.92 1.08
CA GLN A 334 47.92 7.72 1.59
C GLN A 334 47.34 7.93 3.00
N GLN A 335 48.12 8.53 3.91
CA GLN A 335 47.65 8.81 5.28
C GLN A 335 46.49 9.81 5.29
N LEU A 336 46.52 10.80 4.40
CA LEU A 336 45.42 11.76 4.26
C LEU A 336 44.15 11.09 3.72
N ILE A 337 44.27 10.13 2.79
CA ILE A 337 43.15 9.33 2.28
C ILE A 337 42.56 8.48 3.41
N ASP A 338 43.40 7.80 4.18
CA ASP A 338 42.97 6.96 5.28
C ASP A 338 42.21 7.79 6.33
N ARG A 339 42.74 8.98 6.69
CA ARG A 339 42.08 9.94 7.59
C ARG A 339 40.75 10.45 7.04
N GLU A 340 40.66 10.78 5.75
CA GLU A 340 39.39 11.16 5.12
C GLU A 340 38.35 10.04 5.19
N ASN A 341 38.78 8.78 5.04
CA ASN A 341 37.93 7.59 5.11
C ASN A 341 37.51 7.22 6.54
N GLU A 342 38.12 7.80 7.57
CA GLU A 342 37.67 7.69 8.97
C GLU A 342 36.38 8.49 9.25
N ASP A 343 35.95 9.40 8.34
CA ASP A 343 34.66 10.09 8.47
C ASP A 343 33.52 9.05 8.52
N PRO A 344 32.73 9.00 9.61
CA PRO A 344 31.66 8.01 9.76
C PRO A 344 30.56 8.14 8.69
N ARG A 345 30.51 9.27 7.97
CA ARG A 345 29.61 9.46 6.83
C ARG A 345 30.09 8.73 5.58
N ARG A 346 31.37 8.33 5.47
CA ARG A 346 31.89 7.54 4.35
C ARG A 346 31.65 6.04 4.59
N GLY A 347 31.29 5.31 3.54
CA GLY A 347 31.05 3.87 3.59
C GLY A 347 31.49 3.17 2.31
N VAL A 348 31.44 1.84 2.32
CA VAL A 348 31.78 1.03 1.15
C VAL A 348 30.63 1.13 0.15
N GLY A 349 30.94 1.45 -1.11
CA GLY A 349 29.93 1.63 -2.16
C GLY A 349 28.89 2.71 -1.85
N HIS A 350 27.64 2.28 -1.66
CA HIS A 350 26.48 3.15 -1.38
C HIS A 350 25.89 2.98 0.03
N GLU A 351 26.64 2.34 0.93
CA GLU A 351 26.18 2.03 2.30
C GLU A 351 25.92 3.27 3.17
N ASN A 352 26.73 4.33 3.03
CA ASN A 352 26.63 5.55 3.84
C ASN A 352 26.41 6.82 2.98
N LEU A 353 26.29 7.98 3.64
CA LEU A 353 26.01 9.28 3.00
C LEU A 353 27.07 9.73 2.00
N LEU A 354 28.34 9.38 2.23
CA LEU A 354 29.48 9.60 1.37
C LEU A 354 30.11 8.24 1.00
N THR A 355 30.85 8.19 -0.09
CA THR A 355 31.58 6.97 -0.51
C THR A 355 33.05 7.11 -0.11
N GLN A 356 33.66 6.01 0.33
CA GLN A 356 35.08 5.98 0.63
C GLN A 356 35.91 6.26 -0.63
N ILE A 357 37.05 6.93 -0.43
CA ILE A 357 38.04 7.17 -1.47
C ILE A 357 38.86 5.89 -1.61
N HIS A 358 38.65 5.18 -2.72
CA HIS A 358 39.47 4.03 -3.09
C HIS A 358 40.58 4.45 -4.06
N VAL A 359 41.80 4.03 -3.72
CA VAL A 359 42.95 4.14 -4.61
C VAL A 359 42.84 3.06 -5.67
N ASP A 360 42.81 3.48 -6.93
CA ASP A 360 42.78 2.60 -8.10
C ASP A 360 43.75 3.11 -9.17
N GLU A 361 43.76 2.46 -10.33
CA GLU A 361 44.60 2.83 -11.47
C GLU A 361 44.40 4.30 -11.91
N GLN A 362 43.19 4.86 -11.77
CA GLN A 362 42.93 6.27 -12.10
C GLN A 362 43.57 7.20 -11.08
N SER A 363 43.52 6.86 -9.80
CA SER A 363 44.22 7.60 -8.75
C SER A 363 45.72 7.65 -9.00
N HIS A 364 46.32 6.52 -9.37
CA HIS A 364 47.74 6.47 -9.73
C HIS A 364 48.06 7.35 -10.93
N ARG A 365 47.28 7.27 -12.02
CA ARG A 365 47.49 8.12 -13.21
C ARG A 365 47.37 9.61 -12.90
N MET A 366 46.41 10.00 -12.07
CA MET A 366 46.22 11.41 -11.69
C MET A 366 47.38 11.95 -10.88
N LEU A 367 47.90 11.16 -9.94
CA LEU A 367 49.09 11.53 -9.17
C LEU A 367 50.33 11.60 -10.07
N GLU A 368 50.54 10.62 -10.95
CA GLU A 368 51.67 10.62 -11.90
C GLU A 368 51.66 11.85 -12.83
N GLN A 369 50.50 12.23 -13.36
CA GLN A 369 50.35 13.43 -14.18
C GLN A 369 50.69 14.72 -13.41
N ALA A 370 50.42 14.76 -12.11
CA ALA A 370 50.78 15.86 -11.23
C ALA A 370 52.25 15.77 -10.74
N GLY A 371 53.00 14.72 -11.10
CA GLY A 371 54.35 14.48 -10.59
C GLY A 371 54.39 14.06 -9.11
N LEU A 372 53.29 13.50 -8.59
CA LEU A 372 53.10 13.09 -7.19
C LEU A 372 53.02 11.56 -7.06
N THR A 373 53.22 11.06 -5.85
CA THR A 373 53.01 9.65 -5.48
C THR A 373 52.23 9.53 -4.17
N LEU A 374 51.73 8.35 -3.83
CA LEU A 374 51.01 8.13 -2.55
C LEU A 374 51.87 8.43 -1.32
N ASP A 375 53.20 8.33 -1.44
CA ASP A 375 54.16 8.62 -0.37
C ASP A 375 54.54 10.11 -0.29
N THR A 376 54.04 10.93 -1.20
CA THR A 376 54.35 12.37 -1.22
C THR A 376 53.67 13.07 -0.06
N VAL A 377 54.40 13.93 0.66
CA VAL A 377 53.83 14.84 1.68
C VAL A 377 53.46 16.15 1.00
N LEU A 378 52.17 16.44 0.94
CA LEU A 378 51.67 17.67 0.32
C LEU A 378 51.91 18.88 1.22
N PRO A 379 52.38 20.02 0.68
CA PRO A 379 52.43 21.28 1.40
C PRO A 379 51.08 21.65 2.00
N GLU A 380 51.11 22.40 3.12
CA GLU A 380 49.90 22.82 3.82
C GLU A 380 48.97 23.63 2.89
N GLY A 381 47.73 23.16 2.72
CA GLY A 381 46.70 23.80 1.90
C GLY A 381 46.72 23.45 0.41
N GLU A 382 47.71 22.67 -0.07
CA GLU A 382 47.71 22.19 -1.46
C GLU A 382 46.76 21.00 -1.64
N LEU A 383 46.11 20.93 -2.81
CA LEU A 383 45.15 19.89 -3.17
C LEU A 383 45.77 18.88 -4.12
N ALA A 384 45.66 17.59 -3.81
CA ALA A 384 45.89 16.53 -4.78
C ALA A 384 44.58 15.87 -5.18
N PHE A 385 44.24 15.95 -6.46
CA PHE A 385 43.08 15.27 -7.03
C PHE A 385 43.42 13.81 -7.33
N LEU A 386 42.53 12.92 -6.91
CA LEU A 386 42.66 11.47 -7.05
C LEU A 386 41.78 10.92 -8.17
N LYS A 387 40.84 11.71 -8.68
CA LYS A 387 39.95 11.34 -9.80
C LYS A 387 39.81 12.54 -10.73
N SER A 388 39.52 12.28 -12.01
CA SER A 388 39.33 13.34 -13.02
C SER A 388 37.90 13.88 -13.06
N THR A 389 36.91 13.12 -12.57
CA THR A 389 35.49 13.51 -12.59
C THR A 389 34.99 13.81 -11.18
N ALA A 390 34.12 14.81 -11.05
CA ALA A 390 33.52 15.23 -9.79
C ALA A 390 32.39 14.30 -9.31
N ASN A 391 32.61 12.99 -9.29
CA ASN A 391 31.61 11.99 -8.91
C ASN A 391 31.68 11.66 -7.41
N ILE A 392 30.54 11.76 -6.73
CA ILE A 392 30.41 11.41 -5.31
C ILE A 392 30.59 9.91 -5.10
N SER A 393 30.19 9.08 -6.06
CA SER A 393 30.36 7.62 -6.03
C SER A 393 31.82 7.17 -6.03
N THR A 394 32.77 8.05 -6.39
CA THR A 394 34.21 7.78 -6.37
C THR A 394 34.92 8.51 -5.22
N GLY A 395 34.16 8.98 -4.22
CA GLY A 395 34.69 9.69 -3.04
C GLY A 395 34.81 11.21 -3.19
N GLY A 396 34.22 11.79 -4.24
CA GLY A 396 34.12 13.24 -4.42
C GLY A 396 33.25 13.91 -3.36
N THR A 397 33.31 15.25 -3.31
CA THR A 397 32.58 16.07 -2.32
C THR A 397 31.58 16.99 -3.01
N ALA A 398 30.56 17.40 -2.27
CA ALA A 398 29.56 18.37 -2.71
C ALA A 398 29.40 19.50 -1.69
N SER A 399 29.36 20.74 -2.15
CA SER A 399 29.09 21.92 -1.33
C SER A 399 27.81 22.59 -1.82
N ASP A 400 26.83 22.78 -0.94
CA ASP A 400 25.60 23.52 -1.28
C ASP A 400 25.91 25.01 -1.50
N LEU A 401 25.46 25.56 -2.63
CA LEU A 401 25.63 26.95 -3.05
C LEU A 401 24.30 27.60 -3.45
N THR A 402 23.16 26.99 -3.07
CA THR A 402 21.83 27.37 -3.57
C THR A 402 21.47 28.84 -3.33
N ASP A 403 21.88 29.39 -2.19
CA ASP A 403 21.56 30.78 -1.80
C ASP A 403 22.53 31.80 -2.42
N GLU A 404 23.65 31.34 -2.98
CA GLU A 404 24.67 32.18 -3.64
C GLU A 404 24.39 32.36 -5.13
N VAL A 405 23.41 31.64 -5.70
CA VAL A 405 23.11 31.67 -7.13
C VAL A 405 22.56 33.02 -7.55
N HIS A 406 23.26 33.68 -8.48
CA HIS A 406 22.86 34.93 -9.08
C HIS A 406 21.47 34.81 -9.75
N PRO A 407 20.59 35.82 -9.64
CA PRO A 407 19.25 35.77 -10.22
C PRO A 407 19.19 35.45 -11.72
N GLU A 408 20.17 35.91 -12.51
CA GLU A 408 20.23 35.61 -13.94
C GLU A 408 20.66 34.16 -14.23
N VAL A 409 21.56 33.60 -13.43
CA VAL A 409 21.92 32.17 -13.50
C VAL A 409 20.69 31.34 -13.17
N ARG A 410 19.97 31.70 -12.10
CA ARG A 410 18.69 31.07 -11.71
C ARG A 410 17.68 31.11 -12.85
N PHE A 411 17.46 32.27 -13.46
CA PHE A 411 16.55 32.41 -14.59
C PHE A 411 16.97 31.51 -15.78
N ALA A 412 18.26 31.45 -16.09
CA ALA A 412 18.78 30.59 -17.16
C ALA A 412 18.51 29.10 -16.86
N MET A 413 18.78 28.64 -15.64
CA MET A 413 18.53 27.24 -15.25
C MET A 413 17.03 26.87 -15.32
N GLU A 414 16.15 27.74 -14.82
CA GLU A 414 14.70 27.53 -14.90
C GLU A 414 14.19 27.52 -16.34
N ARG A 415 14.78 28.37 -17.19
CA ARG A 415 14.46 28.41 -18.62
C ARG A 415 14.91 27.14 -19.34
N ILE A 416 16.07 26.57 -18.99
CA ILE A 416 16.56 25.29 -19.55
C ILE A 416 15.54 24.17 -19.34
N GLY A 417 14.97 24.03 -18.14
CA GLY A 417 13.93 23.02 -17.88
C GLY A 417 12.73 23.13 -18.81
N ARG A 418 12.28 24.37 -19.11
CA ARG A 418 11.18 24.63 -20.04
C ARG A 418 11.54 24.37 -21.51
N LEU A 419 12.78 24.67 -21.90
CA LEU A 419 13.28 24.45 -23.27
C LEU A 419 13.41 22.96 -23.59
N VAL A 420 13.91 22.17 -22.62
CA VAL A 420 14.05 20.72 -22.75
C VAL A 420 12.70 20.03 -22.57
N GLY A 421 11.78 20.62 -21.79
CA GLY A 421 10.45 20.05 -21.54
C GLY A 421 10.45 18.99 -20.43
N LEU A 422 11.27 19.20 -19.39
CA LEU A 422 11.35 18.33 -18.22
C LEU A 422 10.88 19.07 -16.97
N ASP A 423 10.07 18.38 -16.16
CA ASP A 423 9.54 18.84 -14.88
C ASP A 423 10.57 18.70 -13.74
N VAL A 424 11.44 17.67 -13.83
CA VAL A 424 12.58 17.44 -12.95
C VAL A 424 13.84 17.31 -13.80
N ILE A 425 14.79 18.24 -13.64
CA ILE A 425 16.00 18.29 -14.47
C ILE A 425 17.23 18.64 -13.62
N GLY A 426 18.28 17.84 -13.80
CA GLY A 426 19.62 18.15 -13.32
C GLY A 426 20.43 18.80 -14.43
N ILE A 427 21.09 19.91 -14.16
CA ILE A 427 21.89 20.65 -15.15
C ILE A 427 23.34 20.68 -14.66
N ASP A 428 24.25 20.21 -15.50
CA ASP A 428 25.70 20.27 -15.25
C ASP A 428 26.24 21.54 -15.90
N LEU A 429 26.67 22.47 -15.05
CA LEU A 429 27.17 23.78 -15.42
C LEU A 429 28.65 23.87 -15.02
N LEU A 430 29.52 24.13 -15.98
CA LEU A 430 30.86 24.64 -15.69
C LEU A 430 30.79 26.16 -15.65
N ALA A 431 31.25 26.75 -14.55
CA ALA A 431 31.30 28.21 -14.38
C ALA A 431 32.39 28.55 -13.33
N GLU A 432 33.02 29.72 -13.43
CA GLU A 432 33.99 30.17 -12.42
C GLU A 432 33.31 30.40 -11.07
N THR A 433 32.07 30.90 -11.06
CA THR A 433 31.24 31.10 -9.87
C THR A 433 29.75 31.13 -10.21
N LEU A 434 28.89 30.83 -9.24
CA LEU A 434 27.43 30.98 -9.38
C LEU A 434 26.94 32.39 -9.03
N SER A 435 27.80 33.25 -8.47
CA SER A 435 27.42 34.58 -7.95
C SER A 435 27.44 35.68 -9.01
N GLU A 436 27.86 35.38 -10.23
CA GLU A 436 27.92 36.31 -11.36
C GLU A 436 27.12 35.79 -12.57
N PRO A 437 26.60 36.67 -13.44
CA PRO A 437 26.00 36.27 -14.71
C PRO A 437 26.89 35.37 -15.56
N LEU A 438 26.30 34.39 -16.27
CA LEU A 438 27.06 33.45 -17.11
C LEU A 438 27.81 34.15 -18.26
N GLU A 439 27.30 35.29 -18.74
CA GLU A 439 27.90 36.05 -19.84
C GLU A 439 29.17 36.82 -19.45
N ASN A 440 29.38 37.07 -18.16
CA ASN A 440 30.50 37.86 -17.65
C ASN A 440 31.70 37.00 -17.23
N GLN A 441 31.61 35.68 -17.41
CA GLN A 441 32.62 34.71 -16.98
C GLN A 441 32.76 33.59 -18.00
N SER A 442 33.77 32.74 -17.82
CA SER A 442 33.85 31.47 -18.55
C SER A 442 32.79 30.52 -17.98
N ALA A 443 31.71 30.29 -18.72
CA ALA A 443 30.66 29.35 -18.32
C ALA A 443 30.00 28.63 -19.51
N GLY A 444 29.51 27.42 -19.25
CA GLY A 444 28.80 26.62 -20.23
C GLY A 444 28.05 25.43 -19.62
N VAL A 445 26.83 25.19 -20.10
CA VAL A 445 26.06 23.99 -19.77
C VAL A 445 26.64 22.82 -20.54
N VAL A 446 27.16 21.84 -19.81
CA VAL A 446 27.82 20.67 -20.38
C VAL A 446 26.81 19.58 -20.71
N GLU A 447 25.84 19.38 -19.82
CA GLU A 447 24.88 18.28 -19.90
C GLU A 447 23.60 18.63 -19.12
N VAL A 448 22.49 18.04 -19.52
CA VAL A 448 21.24 18.01 -18.75
C VAL A 448 20.80 16.57 -18.55
N ASN A 449 20.14 16.27 -17.44
CA ASN A 449 19.81 14.92 -17.02
C ASN A 449 18.32 14.83 -16.66
N ALA A 450 17.60 13.91 -17.31
CA ALA A 450 16.30 13.46 -16.85
C ALA A 450 16.50 12.43 -15.71
N GLY A 451 15.81 12.63 -14.59
CA GLY A 451 15.99 11.76 -13.41
C GLY A 451 17.28 12.02 -12.61
N PRO A 452 17.58 13.27 -12.21
CA PRO A 452 18.79 13.56 -11.44
C PRO A 452 18.77 12.89 -10.06
N GLY A 453 19.94 12.46 -9.59
CA GLY A 453 20.13 11.98 -8.21
C GLY A 453 20.07 13.12 -7.19
N PHE A 454 19.44 12.89 -6.04
CA PHE A 454 19.22 13.92 -5.02
C PHE A 454 20.27 13.93 -3.90
N ARG A 455 21.09 12.89 -3.79
CA ARG A 455 22.01 12.66 -2.66
C ARG A 455 22.87 13.88 -2.32
N MET A 456 23.43 14.54 -3.34
CA MET A 456 24.30 15.72 -3.16
C MET A 456 23.60 16.95 -2.58
N HIS A 457 22.29 17.09 -2.81
CA HIS A 457 21.50 18.22 -2.35
C HIS A 457 20.89 17.93 -0.97
N MET A 458 20.52 16.67 -0.71
CA MET A 458 19.97 16.25 0.59
C MET A 458 21.04 16.09 1.67
N SER A 459 22.28 15.79 1.28
CA SER A 459 23.37 15.55 2.22
C SER A 459 24.70 16.04 1.64
N PRO A 460 24.86 17.35 1.45
CA PRO A 460 26.13 17.90 0.98
C PRO A 460 27.23 17.69 2.03
N THR A 461 28.48 17.59 1.59
CA THR A 461 29.65 17.52 2.49
C THR A 461 29.77 18.80 3.31
N HIS A 462 29.49 19.95 2.67
CA HIS A 462 29.50 21.28 3.26
C HIS A 462 28.25 22.07 2.85
N GLY A 463 27.74 22.93 3.74
CA GLY A 463 26.55 23.75 3.49
C GLY A 463 25.26 23.11 3.98
N THR A 464 24.12 23.61 3.48
CA THR A 464 22.79 23.28 4.03
C THR A 464 22.09 22.19 3.21
N PRO A 465 21.61 21.10 3.83
CA PRO A 465 20.72 20.14 3.20
C PRO A 465 19.47 20.81 2.60
N ARG A 466 19.11 20.45 1.38
CA ARG A 466 17.91 20.96 0.68
C ARG A 466 16.79 19.91 0.67
N PRO A 467 15.54 20.28 0.99
CA PRO A 467 14.39 19.36 1.07
C PRO A 467 13.82 19.05 -0.32
N VAL A 468 14.65 18.52 -1.22
CA VAL A 468 14.29 18.33 -2.63
C VAL A 468 13.11 17.35 -2.83
N GLY A 469 12.92 16.40 -1.90
CA GLY A 469 11.76 15.50 -1.90
C GLY A 469 10.43 16.24 -1.67
N GLU A 470 10.42 17.25 -0.80
CA GLU A 470 9.24 18.09 -0.54
C GLU A 470 8.85 18.87 -1.80
N HIS A 471 9.82 19.43 -2.52
CA HIS A 471 9.57 20.13 -3.78
C HIS A 471 8.96 19.24 -4.87
N ILE A 472 9.30 17.95 -4.91
CA ILE A 472 8.63 16.99 -5.82
C ILE A 472 7.18 16.80 -5.40
N VAL A 473 6.92 16.58 -4.10
CA VAL A 473 5.56 16.36 -3.60
C VAL A 473 4.68 17.60 -3.81
N ASP A 474 5.20 18.80 -3.59
CA ASP A 474 4.51 20.06 -3.87
C ASP A 474 4.20 20.24 -5.36
N MET A 475 5.09 19.81 -6.25
CA MET A 475 4.85 19.84 -7.69
C MET A 475 3.76 18.85 -8.10
N LEU A 476 3.81 17.63 -7.57
CA LEU A 476 2.86 16.56 -7.90
C LEU A 476 1.47 16.80 -7.30
N PHE A 477 1.42 17.43 -6.13
CA PHE A 477 0.21 17.75 -5.37
C PHE A 477 0.23 19.23 -4.92
N PRO A 478 -0.10 20.18 -5.80
CA PRO A 478 0.03 21.62 -5.52
C PRO A 478 -0.87 22.17 -4.41
N ASP A 479 -2.00 21.52 -4.16
CA ASP A 479 -2.85 21.85 -3.02
C ASP A 479 -2.23 21.25 -1.74
N PRO A 480 -1.82 22.06 -0.76
CA PRO A 480 -1.21 21.56 0.47
C PRO A 480 -2.18 20.77 1.36
N THR A 481 -3.49 20.87 1.11
CA THR A 481 -4.53 20.11 1.82
C THR A 481 -4.85 18.78 1.15
N ASP A 482 -4.33 18.53 -0.05
CA ASP A 482 -4.55 17.25 -0.73
C ASP A 482 -3.70 16.14 -0.09
N ASP A 483 -4.36 15.15 0.49
CA ASP A 483 -3.73 13.96 1.06
C ASP A 483 -3.51 12.85 0.01
N GLY A 484 -3.84 13.12 -1.26
CA GLY A 484 -3.74 12.15 -2.35
C GLY A 484 -4.71 10.98 -2.21
N ARG A 485 -5.70 11.05 -1.30
CA ARG A 485 -6.67 9.97 -1.04
C ARG A 485 -7.98 10.23 -1.75
N ILE A 486 -8.58 9.14 -2.22
CA ILE A 486 -9.99 9.11 -2.59
C ILE A 486 -10.83 8.66 -1.38
N PRO A 487 -12.12 9.05 -1.29
CA PRO A 487 -12.98 8.57 -0.22
C PRO A 487 -13.13 7.04 -0.21
N ILE A 488 -13.02 6.43 0.97
CA ILE A 488 -13.16 4.99 1.18
C ILE A 488 -14.37 4.71 2.10
N THR A 489 -15.27 3.85 1.64
CA THR A 489 -16.32 3.21 2.46
C THR A 489 -15.92 1.77 2.75
N ALA A 490 -15.73 1.42 4.02
CA ALA A 490 -15.43 0.06 4.45
C ALA A 490 -16.63 -0.54 5.19
N ILE A 491 -17.12 -1.70 4.74
CA ILE A 491 -18.38 -2.30 5.21
C ILE A 491 -18.12 -3.67 5.82
N THR A 492 -18.51 -3.86 7.07
CA THR A 492 -18.44 -5.16 7.73
C THR A 492 -19.71 -5.51 8.50
N GLY A 493 -19.81 -6.77 8.89
CA GLY A 493 -20.97 -7.39 9.52
C GLY A 493 -20.93 -8.91 9.37
N THR A 494 -21.76 -9.63 10.12
CA THR A 494 -21.94 -11.07 9.86
C THR A 494 -22.70 -11.26 8.55
N ASN A 495 -23.85 -10.62 8.40
CA ASN A 495 -24.69 -10.66 7.19
C ASN A 495 -24.93 -9.27 6.60
N GLY A 496 -25.39 -9.20 5.34
CA GLY A 496 -25.77 -7.94 4.67
C GLY A 496 -24.62 -7.13 4.05
N LYS A 497 -23.36 -7.55 4.24
CA LYS A 497 -22.16 -6.87 3.70
C LYS A 497 -22.25 -6.65 2.20
N THR A 498 -22.28 -7.73 1.41
CA THR A 498 -22.31 -7.66 -0.06
C THR A 498 -23.49 -6.83 -0.59
N THR A 499 -24.68 -6.98 0.00
CA THR A 499 -25.87 -6.20 -0.37
C THR A 499 -25.64 -4.71 -0.13
N THR A 500 -25.14 -4.34 1.05
CA THR A 500 -24.88 -2.94 1.41
C THR A 500 -23.75 -2.36 0.53
N THR A 501 -22.67 -3.11 0.29
CA THR A 501 -21.57 -2.70 -0.61
C THR A 501 -22.07 -2.40 -2.02
N ARG A 502 -22.88 -3.30 -2.60
CA ARG A 502 -23.45 -3.11 -3.94
C ARG A 502 -24.44 -1.96 -3.99
N LEU A 503 -25.28 -1.81 -2.97
CA LEU A 503 -26.25 -0.73 -2.89
C LEU A 503 -25.58 0.64 -2.71
N THR A 504 -24.60 0.77 -1.82
CA THR A 504 -23.82 2.02 -1.66
C THR A 504 -23.11 2.38 -2.96
N SER A 505 -22.48 1.41 -3.63
CA SER A 505 -21.84 1.63 -4.94
C SER A 505 -22.84 2.06 -6.00
N HIS A 506 -24.05 1.50 -5.99
CA HIS A 506 -25.13 1.90 -6.89
C HIS A 506 -25.58 3.34 -6.64
N ILE A 507 -25.80 3.73 -5.38
CA ILE A 507 -26.17 5.11 -5.01
C ILE A 507 -25.10 6.11 -5.46
N LEU A 508 -23.82 5.84 -5.16
CA LEU A 508 -22.71 6.73 -5.53
C LEU A 508 -22.60 6.93 -7.05
N ARG A 509 -22.80 5.87 -7.83
CA ARG A 509 -22.81 5.98 -9.31
C ARG A 509 -24.02 6.70 -9.85
N GLN A 510 -25.20 6.51 -9.25
CA GLN A 510 -26.39 7.29 -9.59
C GLN A 510 -26.16 8.79 -9.35
N ALA A 511 -25.39 9.14 -8.32
CA ALA A 511 -24.94 10.51 -8.05
C ALA A 511 -23.79 10.98 -8.97
N GLY A 512 -23.46 10.23 -10.03
CA GLY A 512 -22.46 10.61 -11.03
C GLY A 512 -21.00 10.40 -10.62
N ARG A 513 -20.71 9.61 -9.57
CA ARG A 513 -19.34 9.29 -9.15
C ARG A 513 -18.81 8.06 -9.89
N SER A 514 -17.51 8.06 -10.17
CA SER A 514 -16.79 6.84 -10.59
C SER A 514 -16.43 5.98 -9.37
N VAL A 515 -16.89 4.73 -9.35
CA VAL A 515 -16.81 3.88 -8.16
C VAL A 515 -16.09 2.58 -8.46
N GLY A 516 -15.06 2.31 -7.65
CA GLY A 516 -14.43 1.01 -7.55
C GLY A 516 -14.97 0.25 -6.34
N MET A 517 -15.43 -0.98 -6.57
CA MET A 517 -16.05 -1.83 -5.56
C MET A 517 -15.26 -3.13 -5.41
N GLY A 518 -15.03 -3.54 -4.16
CA GLY A 518 -14.55 -4.88 -3.83
C GLY A 518 -15.53 -5.62 -2.94
N CYS A 519 -16.01 -6.79 -3.37
CA CYS A 519 -16.93 -7.60 -2.57
C CYS A 519 -16.65 -9.11 -2.69
N THR A 520 -17.43 -9.92 -1.96
CA THR A 520 -17.48 -11.35 -2.24
C THR A 520 -17.88 -11.57 -3.71
N GLY A 521 -17.10 -12.36 -4.44
CA GLY A 521 -17.39 -12.75 -5.82
C GLY A 521 -16.69 -11.91 -6.89
N THR A 522 -16.48 -10.61 -6.66
CA THR A 522 -15.99 -9.69 -7.72
C THR A 522 -15.25 -8.46 -7.20
N VAL A 523 -14.32 -7.96 -8.02
CA VAL A 523 -13.91 -6.54 -8.04
C VAL A 523 -14.54 -5.89 -9.28
N GLU A 524 -15.21 -4.76 -9.11
CA GLU A 524 -15.90 -4.04 -10.17
C GLU A 524 -15.47 -2.57 -10.24
N ILE A 525 -15.34 -2.02 -11.45
CA ILE A 525 -15.15 -0.60 -11.70
C ILE A 525 -16.31 -0.14 -12.58
N ASP A 526 -17.18 0.75 -12.09
CA ASP A 526 -18.35 1.24 -12.83
C ASP A 526 -19.20 0.13 -13.50
N ASN A 527 -19.54 -0.93 -12.74
CA ASN A 527 -20.28 -2.14 -13.17
C ASN A 527 -19.48 -3.11 -14.06
N HIS A 528 -18.23 -2.82 -14.39
CA HIS A 528 -17.39 -3.74 -15.14
C HIS A 528 -16.65 -4.66 -14.17
N VAL A 529 -16.93 -5.96 -14.25
CA VAL A 529 -16.21 -6.98 -13.48
C VAL A 529 -14.78 -7.07 -14.00
N ILE A 530 -13.81 -6.71 -13.15
CA ILE A 530 -12.38 -6.77 -13.48
C ILE A 530 -11.77 -8.07 -12.98
N LEU A 531 -12.15 -8.52 -11.78
CA LEU A 531 -11.68 -9.76 -11.17
C LEU A 531 -12.86 -10.56 -10.62
N ARG A 532 -12.77 -11.90 -10.67
CA ARG A 532 -13.74 -12.84 -10.09
C ARG A 532 -13.07 -13.67 -9.00
N GLY A 533 -13.72 -13.79 -7.85
CA GLY A 533 -13.19 -14.49 -6.67
C GLY A 533 -13.64 -13.85 -5.35
N ASP A 534 -13.25 -14.42 -4.22
CA ASP A 534 -13.51 -13.80 -2.91
C ASP A 534 -12.51 -12.68 -2.63
N TYR A 535 -12.94 -11.43 -2.86
CA TYR A 535 -12.16 -10.23 -2.63
C TYR A 535 -12.66 -9.43 -1.42
N SER A 536 -13.20 -10.11 -0.40
CA SER A 536 -13.68 -9.49 0.85
C SER A 536 -12.52 -9.14 1.81
N GLY A 537 -11.51 -8.41 1.31
CA GLY A 537 -10.27 -8.10 2.01
C GLY A 537 -9.28 -7.27 1.18
N PRO A 538 -8.00 -7.22 1.58
CA PRO A 538 -7.06 -6.20 1.12
C PRO A 538 -6.66 -6.31 -0.35
N ALA A 539 -6.84 -7.47 -0.99
CA ALA A 539 -6.60 -7.63 -2.42
C ALA A 539 -7.56 -6.76 -3.26
N ALA A 540 -8.84 -6.67 -2.87
CA ALA A 540 -9.77 -5.72 -3.49
C ALA A 540 -9.32 -4.28 -3.29
N ALA A 541 -8.96 -3.92 -2.04
CA ALA A 541 -8.50 -2.57 -1.72
C ALA A 541 -7.31 -2.17 -2.61
N GLN A 542 -6.33 -3.06 -2.77
CA GLN A 542 -5.18 -2.80 -3.65
C GLN A 542 -5.58 -2.64 -5.11
N ALA A 543 -6.48 -3.48 -5.65
CA ALA A 543 -6.94 -3.37 -7.03
C ALA A 543 -7.69 -2.05 -7.27
N VAL A 544 -8.62 -1.71 -6.38
CA VAL A 544 -9.47 -0.50 -6.48
C VAL A 544 -8.66 0.78 -6.27
N LEU A 545 -7.82 0.85 -5.23
CA LEU A 545 -7.07 2.07 -4.90
C LEU A 545 -5.95 2.37 -5.90
N ARG A 546 -5.55 1.40 -6.72
CA ARG A 546 -4.54 1.58 -7.79
C ARG A 546 -5.17 1.88 -9.15
N GLU A 547 -6.49 1.76 -9.29
CA GLU A 547 -7.19 2.04 -10.54
C GLU A 547 -7.31 3.57 -10.77
N PRO A 548 -6.68 4.15 -11.81
CA PRO A 548 -6.62 5.61 -12.01
C PRO A 548 -7.96 6.26 -12.34
N THR A 549 -8.99 5.49 -12.66
CA THR A 549 -10.32 6.02 -13.00
C THR A 549 -11.23 6.19 -11.78
N VAL A 550 -10.90 5.61 -10.64
CA VAL A 550 -11.79 5.57 -9.46
C VAL A 550 -11.75 6.86 -8.67
N GLU A 551 -12.93 7.40 -8.36
CA GLU A 551 -13.12 8.56 -7.46
C GLU A 551 -13.56 8.15 -6.05
N HIS A 552 -14.25 7.02 -5.89
CA HIS A 552 -14.70 6.50 -4.59
C HIS A 552 -14.49 4.99 -4.50
N ALA A 553 -13.99 4.51 -3.36
CA ALA A 553 -13.83 3.09 -3.09
C ALA A 553 -14.93 2.59 -2.14
N VAL A 554 -15.58 1.47 -2.47
CA VAL A 554 -16.54 0.79 -1.59
C VAL A 554 -16.08 -0.66 -1.38
N LEU A 555 -15.66 -0.97 -0.17
CA LEU A 555 -14.92 -2.19 0.16
C LEU A 555 -15.67 -3.02 1.20
N GLU A 556 -16.06 -4.23 0.82
CA GLU A 556 -16.50 -5.26 1.74
C GLU A 556 -15.31 -5.79 2.54
N VAL A 557 -15.42 -5.78 3.87
CA VAL A 557 -14.39 -6.27 4.78
C VAL A 557 -14.94 -7.46 5.57
N ALA A 558 -14.46 -8.66 5.25
CA ALA A 558 -14.75 -9.85 6.02
C ALA A 558 -13.74 -10.05 7.16
N ARG A 559 -14.17 -10.74 8.23
CA ARG A 559 -13.31 -11.15 9.36
C ARG A 559 -12.05 -11.88 8.89
N GLY A 560 -12.19 -12.74 7.87
CA GLY A 560 -11.06 -13.47 7.29
C GLY A 560 -10.03 -12.58 6.60
N GLY A 561 -10.43 -11.42 6.06
CA GLY A 561 -9.53 -10.40 5.51
C GLY A 561 -8.75 -9.70 6.62
N ILE A 562 -9.47 -9.21 7.64
CA ILE A 562 -8.92 -8.50 8.81
C ILE A 562 -7.84 -9.36 9.48
N MET A 563 -8.15 -10.62 9.80
CA MET A 563 -7.23 -11.51 10.52
C MET A 563 -6.01 -11.93 9.69
N ARG A 564 -6.18 -12.20 8.40
CA ARG A 564 -5.09 -12.73 7.56
C ARG A 564 -4.14 -11.67 7.05
N ARG A 565 -4.66 -10.51 6.68
CA ARG A 565 -3.91 -9.57 5.84
C ARG A 565 -4.15 -8.11 6.22
N GLY A 566 -5.01 -7.80 7.18
CA GLY A 566 -5.42 -6.43 7.52
C GLY A 566 -6.42 -5.84 6.51
N LEU A 567 -6.75 -4.56 6.67
CA LEU A 567 -7.74 -3.86 5.82
C LEU A 567 -7.23 -3.55 4.41
N GLY A 568 -5.92 -3.40 4.21
CA GLY A 568 -5.32 -3.07 2.89
C GLY A 568 -5.25 -1.57 2.58
N PHE A 569 -5.83 -0.75 3.45
CA PHE A 569 -5.68 0.70 3.53
C PHE A 569 -5.36 1.07 4.98
N ASP A 570 -4.92 2.29 5.23
CA ASP A 570 -4.57 2.80 6.56
C ASP A 570 -5.73 3.49 7.29
N GLU A 571 -6.60 4.17 6.56
CA GLU A 571 -7.81 4.81 7.09
C GLU A 571 -8.94 4.85 6.05
N CYS A 572 -10.17 5.08 6.53
CA CYS A 572 -11.34 5.26 5.67
C CYS A 572 -12.22 6.42 6.15
N ASP A 573 -13.00 6.98 5.23
CA ASP A 573 -13.89 8.11 5.49
C ASP A 573 -15.21 7.62 6.10
N VAL A 574 -15.70 6.44 5.68
CA VAL A 574 -16.93 5.85 6.21
C VAL A 574 -16.70 4.39 6.59
N GLY A 575 -16.87 4.07 7.87
CA GLY A 575 -16.85 2.69 8.38
C GLY A 575 -18.27 2.24 8.74
N VAL A 576 -18.73 1.12 8.18
CA VAL A 576 -20.09 0.59 8.41
C VAL A 576 -20.01 -0.73 9.17
N LEU A 577 -20.72 -0.83 10.29
CA LEU A 577 -20.86 -2.05 11.10
C LEU A 577 -22.33 -2.48 11.18
N LEU A 578 -22.68 -3.51 10.42
CA LEU A 578 -24.07 -3.91 10.19
C LEU A 578 -24.70 -4.76 11.30
N ASN A 579 -23.98 -5.78 11.77
CA ASN A 579 -24.47 -6.75 12.78
C ASN A 579 -23.32 -7.69 13.20
N ILE A 580 -23.47 -8.28 14.38
CA ILE A 580 -22.54 -9.26 14.96
C ILE A 580 -23.36 -10.46 15.42
N ALA A 581 -23.25 -11.55 14.66
CA ALA A 581 -23.90 -12.81 14.98
C ALA A 581 -22.93 -13.99 14.84
N SER A 582 -23.26 -15.11 15.51
CA SER A 582 -22.44 -16.32 15.52
C SER A 582 -22.22 -16.84 14.11
N ASP A 583 -20.97 -16.73 13.65
CA ASP A 583 -20.53 -17.21 12.35
C ASP A 583 -19.00 -17.38 12.39
N HIS A 584 -18.50 -18.51 11.90
CA HIS A 584 -17.08 -18.88 11.95
C HIS A 584 -16.46 -18.94 13.37
N LEU A 585 -17.21 -19.17 14.44
CA LEU A 585 -16.60 -19.33 15.76
C LEU A 585 -15.74 -20.60 15.82
N GLY A 586 -14.57 -20.52 16.46
CA GLY A 586 -13.57 -21.58 16.56
C GLY A 586 -12.48 -21.55 15.48
N GLU A 587 -12.54 -20.62 14.53
CA GLU A 587 -11.49 -20.46 13.51
C GLU A 587 -10.53 -19.32 13.85
N ARG A 588 -9.21 -19.54 13.66
CA ARG A 588 -8.16 -18.51 13.77
C ARG A 588 -8.28 -17.64 15.03
N ASP A 589 -8.34 -18.30 16.18
CA ASP A 589 -8.31 -17.67 17.52
C ASP A 589 -9.49 -16.70 17.79
N ILE A 590 -10.63 -16.91 17.12
CA ILE A 590 -11.91 -16.26 17.47
C ILE A 590 -12.89 -17.34 17.87
N HIS A 591 -13.17 -17.44 19.17
CA HIS A 591 -14.02 -18.46 19.78
C HIS A 591 -15.30 -17.88 20.38
N THR A 592 -15.32 -16.58 20.72
CA THR A 592 -16.48 -15.91 21.31
C THR A 592 -17.09 -14.85 20.40
N LEU A 593 -18.33 -14.45 20.69
CA LEU A 593 -19.00 -13.35 19.98
C LEU A 593 -18.31 -12.01 20.25
N GLU A 594 -17.78 -11.82 21.45
CA GLU A 594 -17.06 -10.62 21.87
C GLU A 594 -15.75 -10.46 21.09
N GLU A 595 -15.01 -11.55 20.87
CA GLU A 595 -13.82 -11.54 20.01
C GLU A 595 -14.17 -11.25 18.55
N LEU A 596 -15.27 -11.82 18.05
CA LEU A 596 -15.78 -11.52 16.72
C LEU A 596 -16.20 -10.05 16.58
N ALA A 597 -16.84 -9.50 17.61
CA ALA A 597 -17.19 -8.08 17.71
C ALA A 597 -15.93 -7.23 17.62
N ARG A 598 -14.92 -7.51 18.45
CA ARG A 598 -13.64 -6.79 18.44
C ARG A 598 -12.94 -6.86 17.09
N CYS A 599 -13.03 -7.99 16.39
CA CYS A 599 -12.49 -8.13 15.04
C CYS A 599 -13.19 -7.21 14.05
N LYS A 600 -14.53 -7.18 14.07
CA LYS A 600 -15.31 -6.32 13.17
C LYS A 600 -15.16 -4.83 13.49
N THR A 601 -14.93 -4.45 14.75
CA THR A 601 -14.73 -3.04 15.11
C THR A 601 -13.46 -2.43 14.53
N VAL A 602 -12.52 -3.22 14.01
CA VAL A 602 -11.34 -2.72 13.28
C VAL A 602 -11.74 -1.78 12.13
N VAL A 603 -12.90 -1.98 11.50
CA VAL A 603 -13.40 -1.10 10.43
C VAL A 603 -13.77 0.28 10.95
N VAL A 604 -14.52 0.37 12.04
CA VAL A 604 -14.94 1.66 12.62
C VAL A 604 -13.81 2.34 13.39
N ASP A 605 -12.86 1.54 13.90
CA ASP A 605 -11.60 2.01 14.46
C ASP A 605 -10.66 2.57 13.38
N ALA A 606 -10.78 2.15 12.11
CA ALA A 606 -10.00 2.69 11.01
C ALA A 606 -10.59 3.99 10.41
N VAL A 607 -11.70 4.50 10.94
CA VAL A 607 -12.30 5.74 10.46
C VAL A 607 -11.46 6.96 10.84
N LYS A 608 -11.37 7.93 9.93
CA LYS A 608 -10.72 9.23 10.17
C LYS A 608 -11.34 9.92 11.39
N SER A 609 -10.51 10.44 12.29
CA SER A 609 -11.02 11.14 13.49
C SER A 609 -11.71 12.46 13.17
N GLU A 610 -11.28 13.14 12.11
CA GLU A 610 -11.87 14.39 11.64
C GLU A 610 -12.50 14.15 10.27
N GLY A 611 -13.75 14.59 10.10
CA GLY A 611 -14.50 14.43 8.85
C GLY A 611 -14.95 12.99 8.50
N GLY A 612 -14.53 11.98 9.27
CA GLY A 612 -14.95 10.59 9.09
C GLY A 612 -16.24 10.25 9.82
N TYR A 613 -16.94 9.21 9.35
CA TYR A 613 -18.20 8.73 9.93
C TYR A 613 -18.23 7.22 10.20
N CYS A 614 -18.77 6.84 11.35
CA CYS A 614 -19.12 5.46 11.68
C CYS A 614 -20.62 5.24 11.53
N VAL A 615 -21.04 4.35 10.64
CA VAL A 615 -22.44 3.95 10.46
C VAL A 615 -22.71 2.66 11.23
N LEU A 616 -23.52 2.75 12.30
CA LEU A 616 -23.70 1.67 13.28
C LEU A 616 -25.16 1.23 13.37
N ASN A 617 -25.40 -0.09 13.37
CA ASN A 617 -26.73 -0.64 13.64
C ASN A 617 -27.09 -0.56 15.12
N ALA A 618 -28.12 0.21 15.46
CA ALA A 618 -28.60 0.34 16.83
C ALA A 618 -29.58 -0.76 17.27
N ASP A 619 -29.96 -1.67 16.36
CA ASP A 619 -30.78 -2.85 16.68
C ASP A 619 -29.94 -4.03 17.20
N ASP A 620 -28.60 -3.96 17.07
CA ASP A 620 -27.68 -5.00 17.50
C ASP A 620 -26.93 -4.57 18.78
N PRO A 621 -27.12 -5.26 19.93
CA PRO A 621 -26.51 -4.88 21.20
C PRO A 621 -24.98 -4.84 21.19
N LEU A 622 -24.31 -5.76 20.46
CA LEU A 622 -22.84 -5.78 20.39
C LEU A 622 -22.32 -4.66 19.50
N VAL A 623 -23.07 -4.25 18.47
CA VAL A 623 -22.74 -3.08 17.67
C VAL A 623 -22.93 -1.81 18.49
N MET A 624 -24.00 -1.71 19.27
CA MET A 624 -24.23 -0.58 20.19
C MET A 624 -23.15 -0.46 21.26
N ASP A 625 -22.68 -1.57 21.84
CA ASP A 625 -21.63 -1.57 22.85
C ASP A 625 -20.24 -1.38 22.22
N GLN A 626 -19.77 -2.38 21.47
CA GLN A 626 -18.40 -2.42 20.95
C GLN A 626 -18.21 -1.45 19.78
N GLY A 627 -19.19 -1.34 18.88
CA GLY A 627 -19.13 -0.42 17.74
C GLY A 627 -18.99 1.03 18.21
N THR A 628 -19.81 1.46 19.17
CA THR A 628 -19.73 2.81 19.75
C THR A 628 -18.43 3.04 20.51
N HIS A 629 -17.95 2.04 21.27
CA HIS A 629 -16.72 2.16 22.04
C HIS A 629 -15.47 2.38 21.15
N TRP A 630 -15.41 1.67 20.02
CA TRP A 630 -14.29 1.73 19.08
C TRP A 630 -14.50 2.73 17.93
N ALA A 631 -15.67 3.35 17.84
CA ALA A 631 -15.99 4.30 16.79
C ALA A 631 -15.05 5.51 16.84
N ARG A 632 -14.63 5.95 15.65
CA ARG A 632 -13.96 7.22 15.42
C ARG A 632 -14.78 8.14 14.53
N GLY A 633 -14.46 9.42 14.59
CA GLY A 633 -15.23 10.43 13.87
C GLY A 633 -16.66 10.52 14.41
N GLU A 634 -17.58 10.97 13.56
CA GLU A 634 -18.98 11.15 13.92
C GLU A 634 -19.78 9.86 13.75
N ILE A 635 -20.77 9.63 14.62
CA ILE A 635 -21.60 8.41 14.55
C ILE A 635 -22.93 8.71 13.85
N ILE A 636 -23.30 7.84 12.91
CA ILE A 636 -24.64 7.76 12.32
C ILE A 636 -25.23 6.42 12.72
N TYR A 637 -26.32 6.43 13.50
CA TYR A 637 -27.02 5.19 13.82
C TYR A 637 -28.08 4.88 12.76
N PHE A 638 -28.38 3.60 12.57
CA PHE A 638 -29.61 3.18 11.92
C PHE A 638 -30.36 2.16 12.77
N THR A 639 -31.69 2.20 12.74
CA THR A 639 -32.55 1.34 13.57
C THR A 639 -33.93 1.17 12.96
N MET A 640 -34.52 -0.01 13.13
CA MET A 640 -35.93 -0.25 12.80
C MET A 640 -36.90 0.37 13.83
N ASP A 641 -36.42 0.75 15.02
CA ASP A 641 -37.22 1.38 16.08
C ASP A 641 -37.02 2.92 16.08
N PRO A 642 -38.00 3.71 15.60
CA PRO A 642 -37.89 5.16 15.54
C PRO A 642 -37.88 5.84 16.91
N GLU A 643 -38.28 5.13 17.97
CA GLU A 643 -38.34 5.64 19.34
C GLU A 643 -37.32 4.93 20.25
N ASN A 644 -36.25 4.36 19.66
CA ASN A 644 -35.20 3.65 20.39
C ASN A 644 -34.63 4.53 21.52
N PRO A 645 -34.83 4.16 22.80
CA PRO A 645 -34.47 5.01 23.93
C PRO A 645 -32.98 5.35 23.98
N ALA A 646 -32.11 4.43 23.53
CA ALA A 646 -30.67 4.59 23.55
C ALA A 646 -30.19 5.76 22.66
N LEU A 647 -30.98 6.14 21.65
CA LEU A 647 -30.63 7.18 20.69
C LEU A 647 -31.13 8.58 21.08
N THR A 648 -31.89 8.70 22.18
CA THR A 648 -32.45 9.99 22.65
C THR A 648 -31.35 11.03 22.86
N LYS A 649 -30.26 10.64 23.53
CA LYS A 649 -29.12 11.52 23.78
C LYS A 649 -28.44 11.93 22.47
N HIS A 650 -28.16 10.95 21.59
CA HIS A 650 -27.52 11.18 20.29
C HIS A 650 -28.30 12.19 19.44
N LEU A 651 -29.63 12.03 19.35
CA LEU A 651 -30.49 12.98 18.63
C LEU A 651 -30.48 14.38 19.28
N SER A 652 -30.47 14.46 20.61
CA SER A 652 -30.40 15.74 21.34
C SER A 652 -29.08 16.49 21.09
N GLU A 653 -28.01 15.76 20.80
CA GLU A 653 -26.68 16.27 20.46
C GLU A 653 -26.52 16.52 18.94
N LEU A 654 -27.63 16.55 18.18
CA LEU A 654 -27.66 16.76 16.72
C LEU A 654 -26.97 15.65 15.91
N GLY A 655 -26.81 14.46 16.49
CA GLY A 655 -26.41 13.26 15.80
C GLY A 655 -27.46 12.80 14.79
N MET A 656 -27.00 12.07 13.77
CA MET A 656 -27.86 11.57 12.69
C MET A 656 -28.34 10.15 12.99
N VAL A 657 -29.63 9.89 12.70
CA VAL A 657 -30.24 8.57 12.81
C VAL A 657 -31.07 8.27 11.57
N PHE A 658 -30.86 7.11 10.95
CA PHE A 658 -31.74 6.58 9.91
C PHE A 658 -32.73 5.58 10.52
N THR A 659 -34.02 5.75 10.24
CA THR A 659 -35.04 4.85 10.78
C THR A 659 -36.26 4.72 9.87
N VAL A 660 -37.17 3.81 10.21
CA VAL A 660 -38.46 3.66 9.53
C VAL A 660 -39.54 4.35 10.36
N LYS A 661 -40.15 5.40 9.80
CA LYS A 661 -41.26 6.13 10.42
C LYS A 661 -42.42 6.22 9.44
N ASN A 662 -43.62 5.78 9.87
CA ASN A 662 -44.84 5.75 9.05
C ASN A 662 -44.64 5.04 7.69
N GLY A 663 -43.92 3.91 7.68
CA GLY A 663 -43.65 3.13 6.46
C GLY A 663 -42.64 3.76 5.50
N LYS A 664 -41.92 4.80 5.92
CA LYS A 664 -40.89 5.48 5.12
C LYS A 664 -39.53 5.39 5.80
N ILE A 665 -38.48 5.25 5.00
CA ILE A 665 -37.11 5.48 5.46
C ILE A 665 -36.93 6.99 5.62
N VAL A 666 -36.51 7.42 6.82
CA VAL A 666 -36.30 8.82 7.16
C VAL A 666 -34.94 9.02 7.82
N MET A 667 -34.35 10.20 7.62
CA MET A 667 -33.21 10.69 8.39
C MET A 667 -33.70 11.65 9.47
N LEU A 668 -33.31 11.40 10.71
CA LEU A 668 -33.56 12.24 11.87
C LEU A 668 -32.28 12.98 12.26
N ARG A 669 -32.39 14.28 12.54
CA ARG A 669 -31.32 15.08 13.13
C ARG A 669 -31.90 16.16 14.04
N GLY A 670 -31.71 16.00 15.35
CA GLY A 670 -32.42 16.84 16.33
C GLY A 670 -33.93 16.70 16.17
N ARG A 671 -34.61 17.82 15.84
CA ARG A 671 -36.06 17.84 15.57
C ARG A 671 -36.41 17.76 14.08
N VAL A 672 -35.41 17.74 13.21
CA VAL A 672 -35.61 17.68 11.76
C VAL A 672 -35.82 16.23 11.34
N THR A 673 -36.84 16.00 10.54
CA THR A 673 -37.11 14.71 9.88
C THR A 673 -37.08 14.96 8.38
N VAL A 674 -36.21 14.22 7.68
CA VAL A 674 -36.10 14.26 6.22
C VAL A 674 -36.56 12.92 5.67
N GLU A 675 -37.57 12.94 4.80
CA GLU A 675 -38.08 11.74 4.16
C GLU A 675 -37.21 11.33 2.96
N ILE A 676 -36.72 10.08 2.98
CA ILE A 676 -35.92 9.53 1.88
C ILE A 676 -36.86 8.87 0.86
N CYS A 677 -37.52 7.77 1.22
CA CYS A 677 -38.46 7.05 0.33
C CYS A 677 -39.42 6.18 1.16
N ALA A 678 -40.52 5.72 0.55
CA ALA A 678 -41.34 4.67 1.16
C ALA A 678 -40.61 3.33 1.14
N VAL A 679 -40.76 2.53 2.19
CA VAL A 679 -40.15 1.19 2.28
C VAL A 679 -40.67 0.29 1.14
N ASN A 680 -41.93 0.44 0.76
CA ASN A 680 -42.56 -0.35 -0.29
C ASN A 680 -41.98 -0.06 -1.68
N ASP A 681 -41.42 1.14 -1.89
CA ASP A 681 -40.84 1.52 -3.17
C ASP A 681 -39.39 1.04 -3.31
N VAL A 682 -38.77 0.56 -2.22
CA VAL A 682 -37.41 -0.02 -2.23
C VAL A 682 -37.52 -1.48 -2.71
N PRO A 683 -37.03 -1.83 -3.93
CA PRO A 683 -37.31 -3.14 -4.50
C PRO A 683 -36.76 -4.30 -3.68
N ILE A 684 -35.58 -4.12 -3.06
CA ILE A 684 -34.96 -5.15 -2.21
C ILE A 684 -35.67 -5.36 -0.86
N ALA A 685 -36.59 -4.46 -0.48
CA ALA A 685 -37.36 -4.59 0.76
C ALA A 685 -38.57 -5.53 0.61
N PHE A 686 -38.94 -5.91 -0.63
CA PHE A 686 -40.08 -6.78 -0.93
C PHE A 686 -41.36 -6.31 -0.22
N GLU A 687 -41.80 -5.07 -0.48
CA GLU A 687 -42.98 -4.47 0.18
C GLU A 687 -42.89 -4.48 1.73
N GLY A 688 -41.66 -4.44 2.26
CA GLY A 688 -41.39 -4.50 3.70
C GLY A 688 -41.29 -5.92 4.27
N HIS A 689 -41.50 -6.97 3.48
CA HIS A 689 -41.36 -8.36 3.91
C HIS A 689 -39.90 -8.77 4.18
N ALA A 690 -38.91 -7.96 3.77
CA ALA A 690 -37.50 -8.16 4.08
C ALA A 690 -36.91 -7.06 5.00
N PRO A 691 -37.19 -7.09 6.33
CA PRO A 691 -36.68 -6.08 7.27
C PRO A 691 -35.15 -5.92 7.26
N PHE A 692 -34.40 -7.02 7.08
CA PHE A 692 -32.94 -6.97 6.99
C PHE A 692 -32.44 -6.18 5.77
N ASN A 693 -33.19 -6.18 4.66
CA ASN A 693 -32.84 -5.36 3.50
C ASN A 693 -33.26 -3.90 3.68
N VAL A 694 -34.28 -3.62 4.51
CA VAL A 694 -34.56 -2.24 4.95
C VAL A 694 -33.41 -1.71 5.79
N GLN A 695 -32.86 -2.52 6.71
CA GLN A 695 -31.64 -2.17 7.46
C GLN A 695 -30.44 -1.94 6.53
N ASN A 696 -30.19 -2.83 5.56
CA ASN A 696 -29.11 -2.63 4.56
C ASN A 696 -29.31 -1.33 3.76
N ALA A 697 -30.56 -1.00 3.40
CA ALA A 697 -30.90 0.24 2.70
C ALA A 697 -30.64 1.49 3.56
N MET A 698 -31.00 1.45 4.85
CA MET A 698 -30.69 2.53 5.79
C MET A 698 -29.18 2.71 5.98
N ALA A 699 -28.43 1.61 6.09
CA ALA A 699 -26.97 1.67 6.21
C ALA A 699 -26.31 2.26 4.96
N ALA A 700 -26.77 1.87 3.76
CA ALA A 700 -26.26 2.42 2.50
C ALA A 700 -26.62 3.90 2.32
N ALA A 701 -27.85 4.30 2.68
CA ALA A 701 -28.28 5.70 2.66
C ALA A 701 -27.48 6.57 3.65
N ALA A 702 -27.22 6.06 4.85
CA ALA A 702 -26.37 6.70 5.85
C ALA A 702 -24.93 6.88 5.34
N ALA A 703 -24.35 5.83 4.73
CA ALA A 703 -23.02 5.90 4.15
C ALA A 703 -22.92 6.92 3.01
N ALA A 704 -23.93 6.96 2.12
CA ALA A 704 -23.99 7.95 1.04
C ALA A 704 -24.15 9.38 1.58
N THR A 705 -24.96 9.57 2.63
CA THR A 705 -25.12 10.88 3.30
C THR A 705 -23.81 11.36 3.91
N ALA A 706 -23.01 10.45 4.49
CA ALA A 706 -21.69 10.77 5.03
C ALA A 706 -20.69 11.26 3.96
N HIS A 707 -20.85 10.84 2.70
CA HIS A 707 -20.10 11.36 1.54
C HIS A 707 -20.67 12.66 0.96
N GLY A 708 -21.72 13.23 1.60
CA GLY A 708 -22.37 14.45 1.13
C GLY A 708 -23.21 14.24 -0.15
N ILE A 709 -23.69 13.02 -0.40
CA ILE A 709 -24.63 12.76 -1.50
C ILE A 709 -26.01 13.33 -1.16
N GLU A 710 -26.63 14.00 -2.12
CA GLU A 710 -27.95 14.62 -1.97
C GLU A 710 -29.05 13.58 -1.79
N ILE A 711 -30.10 13.95 -1.03
CA ILE A 711 -31.21 13.04 -0.68
C ILE A 711 -31.94 12.51 -1.92
N ASP A 712 -32.05 13.31 -2.98
CA ASP A 712 -32.72 12.89 -4.21
C ASP A 712 -31.93 11.82 -4.98
N ASP A 713 -30.60 11.89 -4.97
CA ASP A 713 -29.74 10.86 -5.56
C ASP A 713 -29.74 9.58 -4.71
N ILE A 714 -29.74 9.70 -3.38
CA ILE A 714 -29.92 8.57 -2.47
C ILE A 714 -31.26 7.88 -2.74
N ARG A 715 -32.35 8.66 -2.83
CA ARG A 715 -33.68 8.15 -3.17
C ARG A 715 -33.65 7.42 -4.51
N ALA A 716 -33.11 8.04 -5.57
CA ALA A 716 -33.03 7.42 -6.88
C ALA A 716 -32.24 6.10 -6.86
N GLY A 717 -31.11 6.06 -6.14
CA GLY A 717 -30.32 4.85 -5.95
C GLY A 717 -31.09 3.73 -5.25
N LEU A 718 -31.81 4.04 -4.15
CA LEU A 718 -32.63 3.05 -3.45
C LEU A 718 -33.77 2.50 -4.30
N LEU A 719 -34.42 3.34 -5.10
CA LEU A 719 -35.58 2.96 -5.94
C LEU A 719 -35.21 2.14 -7.18
N THR A 720 -33.97 2.27 -7.68
CA THR A 720 -33.52 1.64 -8.93
C THR A 720 -32.62 0.42 -8.71
N PHE A 721 -32.39 0.04 -7.45
CA PHE A 721 -31.63 -1.15 -7.09
C PHE A 721 -32.57 -2.35 -6.88
N HIS A 722 -32.51 -3.31 -7.80
CA HIS A 722 -33.39 -4.45 -7.87
C HIS A 722 -32.67 -5.75 -7.50
N PRO A 723 -33.37 -6.73 -6.89
CA PRO A 723 -32.82 -8.03 -6.52
C PRO A 723 -32.66 -8.98 -7.72
N THR A 724 -32.01 -8.50 -8.79
CA THR A 724 -31.75 -9.27 -10.01
C THR A 724 -30.39 -9.97 -9.93
N PRO A 725 -30.17 -11.09 -10.65
CA PRO A 725 -28.85 -11.73 -10.72
C PRO A 725 -27.74 -10.81 -11.27
N ALA A 726 -28.08 -9.81 -12.07
CA ALA A 726 -27.11 -8.86 -12.61
C ALA A 726 -26.61 -7.87 -11.55
N GLN A 727 -27.50 -7.39 -10.67
CA GLN A 727 -27.14 -6.41 -9.64
C GLN A 727 -26.74 -7.06 -8.32
N MET A 728 -27.34 -8.19 -7.97
CA MET A 728 -27.21 -8.89 -6.69
C MET A 728 -27.17 -10.42 -6.88
N PRO A 729 -26.15 -10.97 -7.54
CA PRO A 729 -26.06 -12.42 -7.78
C PRO A 729 -26.09 -13.18 -6.45
N GLY A 730 -27.07 -14.07 -6.29
CA GLY A 730 -27.20 -14.95 -5.13
C GLY A 730 -27.62 -14.26 -3.83
N ARG A 731 -28.14 -13.04 -3.90
CA ARG A 731 -28.68 -12.30 -2.75
C ARG A 731 -30.15 -11.98 -2.99
N THR A 732 -31.04 -12.76 -2.39
CA THR A 732 -32.50 -12.61 -2.47
C THR A 732 -33.03 -12.51 -3.91
N ASN A 733 -32.47 -13.27 -4.86
CA ASN A 733 -32.95 -13.22 -6.24
C ASN A 733 -34.32 -13.89 -6.34
N TYR A 734 -35.33 -13.12 -6.71
CA TYR A 734 -36.71 -13.57 -6.79
C TYR A 734 -37.15 -13.79 -8.24
N PHE A 735 -37.78 -14.93 -8.49
CA PHE A 735 -38.31 -15.34 -9.79
C PHE A 735 -39.72 -15.89 -9.62
N GLU A 736 -40.52 -15.79 -10.68
CA GLU A 736 -41.81 -16.46 -10.77
C GLU A 736 -41.87 -17.19 -12.12
N ALA A 737 -42.12 -18.50 -12.10
CA ALA A 737 -42.16 -19.36 -13.27
C ALA A 737 -43.24 -20.43 -13.12
N ASP A 738 -44.10 -20.61 -14.13
CA ASP A 738 -45.20 -21.59 -14.12
C ASP A 738 -46.10 -21.55 -12.85
N GLY A 739 -46.29 -20.36 -12.28
CA GLY A 739 -47.07 -20.16 -11.05
C GLY A 739 -46.34 -20.60 -9.77
N VAL A 740 -45.06 -20.95 -9.85
CA VAL A 740 -44.16 -21.22 -8.72
C VAL A 740 -43.32 -19.98 -8.44
N LYS A 741 -43.27 -19.56 -7.19
CA LYS A 741 -42.39 -18.48 -6.74
C LYS A 741 -41.06 -19.07 -6.28
N CYS A 742 -39.94 -18.51 -6.70
CA CYS A 742 -38.62 -19.00 -6.35
C CYS A 742 -37.75 -17.88 -5.79
N LEU A 743 -37.07 -18.16 -4.68
CA LEU A 743 -36.07 -17.28 -4.08
C LEU A 743 -34.73 -18.01 -4.05
N ILE A 744 -33.72 -17.44 -4.70
CA ILE A 744 -32.34 -17.90 -4.64
C ILE A 744 -31.56 -16.99 -3.69
N ASP A 745 -30.90 -17.58 -2.70
CA ASP A 745 -30.05 -16.86 -1.75
C ASP A 745 -28.83 -17.72 -1.36
N TYR A 746 -27.82 -17.11 -0.75
CA TYR A 746 -26.59 -17.77 -0.30
C TYR A 746 -26.51 -17.87 1.24
N GLY A 747 -27.59 -17.56 1.94
CA GLY A 747 -27.70 -17.67 3.38
C GLY A 747 -27.47 -19.12 3.85
N HIS A 748 -26.34 -19.35 4.49
CA HIS A 748 -25.86 -20.67 4.92
C HIS A 748 -25.55 -20.73 6.43
N ASN A 749 -26.04 -19.76 7.21
CA ASN A 749 -25.90 -19.73 8.66
C ASN A 749 -27.24 -19.45 9.34
N VAL A 750 -27.38 -19.88 10.60
CA VAL A 750 -28.60 -19.74 11.40
C VAL A 750 -29.10 -18.28 11.47
N PRO A 751 -28.24 -17.26 11.74
CA PRO A 751 -28.69 -15.87 11.73
C PRO A 751 -29.28 -15.41 10.38
N ALA A 752 -28.71 -15.84 9.26
CA ALA A 752 -29.22 -15.50 7.93
C ALA A 752 -30.60 -16.12 7.68
N LEU A 753 -30.80 -17.39 8.06
CA LEU A 753 -32.11 -18.06 7.95
C LEU A 753 -33.18 -17.35 8.79
N LYS A 754 -32.85 -16.98 10.04
CA LYS A 754 -33.75 -16.22 10.91
C LYS A 754 -34.17 -14.88 10.29
N ALA A 755 -33.22 -14.18 9.67
CA ALA A 755 -33.50 -12.93 8.95
C ALA A 755 -34.35 -13.15 7.68
N LEU A 756 -34.18 -14.28 7.00
CA LEU A 756 -34.88 -14.62 5.77
C LEU A 756 -36.32 -15.14 6.02
N ARG A 757 -36.57 -15.75 7.17
CA ARG A 757 -37.86 -16.36 7.53
C ARG A 757 -39.08 -15.44 7.36
N PRO A 758 -39.07 -14.16 7.78
CA PRO A 758 -40.20 -13.25 7.53
C PRO A 758 -40.50 -13.07 6.04
N LEU A 759 -39.47 -13.01 5.20
CA LEU A 759 -39.62 -12.88 3.75
C LEU A 759 -40.24 -14.14 3.15
N VAL A 760 -39.72 -15.31 3.51
CA VAL A 760 -40.25 -16.60 3.05
C VAL A 760 -41.71 -16.74 3.44
N ASN A 761 -42.07 -16.42 4.70
CA ASN A 761 -43.45 -16.48 5.18
C ASN A 761 -44.37 -15.44 4.51
N GLY A 762 -43.85 -14.27 4.16
CA GLY A 762 -44.63 -13.22 3.49
C GLY A 762 -44.91 -13.53 2.02
N LEU A 763 -43.98 -14.22 1.34
CA LEU A 763 -44.10 -14.52 -0.09
C LEU A 763 -44.78 -15.86 -0.38
N ALA A 764 -44.64 -16.83 0.52
CA ALA A 764 -45.17 -18.18 0.34
C ALA A 764 -46.69 -18.20 0.38
N THR A 765 -47.28 -18.87 -0.62
CA THR A 765 -48.74 -18.94 -0.80
C THR A 765 -49.34 -20.31 -0.48
N GLN A 766 -48.55 -21.38 -0.58
CA GLN A 766 -48.95 -22.75 -0.25
C GLN A 766 -47.79 -23.53 0.39
N ARG A 767 -47.26 -24.56 -0.28
CA ARG A 767 -46.18 -25.40 0.22
C ARG A 767 -44.82 -24.75 -0.03
N ARG A 768 -43.91 -24.85 0.93
CA ARG A 768 -42.55 -24.32 0.89
C ARG A 768 -41.56 -25.48 0.70
N ILE A 769 -40.77 -25.40 -0.35
CA ILE A 769 -39.79 -26.43 -0.71
C ILE A 769 -38.40 -25.81 -0.65
N GLY A 770 -37.52 -26.34 0.19
CA GLY A 770 -36.17 -25.84 0.40
C GLY A 770 -35.11 -26.73 -0.24
N VAL A 771 -34.04 -26.13 -0.75
CA VAL A 771 -32.76 -26.79 -1.03
C VAL A 771 -31.72 -26.03 -0.23
N ALA A 772 -30.93 -26.71 0.60
CA ALA A 772 -29.96 -26.04 1.45
C ALA A 772 -28.76 -26.90 1.83
N THR A 773 -27.67 -26.21 2.15
CA THR A 773 -26.49 -26.80 2.78
C THR A 773 -25.76 -25.75 3.64
N ALA A 774 -24.65 -26.15 4.24
CA ALA A 774 -23.63 -25.23 4.76
C ALA A 774 -22.23 -25.81 4.55
N PRO A 775 -21.18 -24.97 4.53
CA PRO A 775 -19.79 -25.42 4.47
C PRO A 775 -19.40 -26.26 5.70
N GLY A 776 -18.50 -27.24 5.53
CA GLY A 776 -18.15 -28.18 6.60
C GLY A 776 -17.35 -27.60 7.77
N ASN A 777 -16.80 -26.39 7.65
CA ASN A 777 -16.03 -25.72 8.73
C ASN A 777 -16.89 -25.06 9.83
N ARG A 778 -18.19 -25.38 9.90
CA ARG A 778 -19.08 -24.99 11.01
C ARG A 778 -19.00 -25.98 12.16
N ARG A 779 -19.35 -25.57 13.38
CA ARG A 779 -19.44 -26.49 14.54
C ARG A 779 -20.65 -27.40 14.38
N ASP A 780 -20.61 -28.59 14.98
CA ASP A 780 -21.72 -29.56 14.91
C ASP A 780 -23.04 -28.94 15.35
N GLU A 781 -23.02 -28.22 16.48
CA GLU A 781 -24.18 -27.52 17.03
C GLU A 781 -24.77 -26.47 16.08
N ASP A 782 -23.92 -25.79 15.28
CA ASP A 782 -24.38 -24.79 14.31
C ASP A 782 -25.08 -25.45 13.11
N LEU A 783 -24.58 -26.61 12.65
CA LEU A 783 -25.19 -27.38 11.55
C LEU A 783 -26.52 -28.01 11.95
N VAL A 784 -26.60 -28.55 13.16
CA VAL A 784 -27.86 -29.08 13.72
C VAL A 784 -28.88 -27.95 13.89
N ALA A 785 -28.47 -26.79 14.44
CA ALA A 785 -29.34 -25.64 14.58
C ALA A 785 -29.80 -25.08 13.21
N LEU A 786 -28.94 -25.12 12.19
CA LEU A 786 -29.30 -24.75 10.82
C LEU A 786 -30.43 -25.63 10.28
N GLY A 787 -30.30 -26.95 10.44
CA GLY A 787 -31.34 -27.91 10.05
C GLY A 787 -32.68 -27.62 10.73
N ALA A 788 -32.67 -27.35 12.04
CA ALA A 788 -33.87 -27.04 12.80
C ALA A 788 -34.57 -25.75 12.31
N GLU A 789 -33.81 -24.70 11.98
CA GLU A 789 -34.38 -23.47 11.42
C GLU A 789 -34.95 -23.69 10.01
N LEU A 790 -34.27 -24.48 9.15
CA LEU A 790 -34.76 -24.83 7.81
C LEU A 790 -36.09 -25.60 7.88
N ALA A 791 -36.22 -26.54 8.81
CA ALA A 791 -37.47 -27.28 9.04
C ALA A 791 -38.63 -26.35 9.46
N GLY A 792 -38.34 -25.27 10.18
CA GLY A 792 -39.34 -24.24 10.51
C GLY A 792 -39.73 -23.32 9.35
N MET A 793 -39.00 -23.37 8.23
CA MET A 793 -39.19 -22.55 7.03
C MET A 793 -39.75 -23.34 5.84
N CYS A 794 -39.62 -24.66 5.84
CA CYS A 794 -39.98 -25.53 4.72
C CYS A 794 -40.97 -26.61 5.15
N ASP A 795 -41.80 -27.06 4.23
CA ASP A 795 -42.64 -28.25 4.38
C ASP A 795 -41.95 -29.49 3.77
N LEU A 796 -41.07 -29.28 2.77
CA LEU A 796 -40.19 -30.27 2.15
C LEU A 796 -38.77 -29.68 2.02
N LEU A 797 -37.75 -30.36 2.49
CA LEU A 797 -36.36 -29.89 2.51
C LEU A 797 -35.42 -30.92 1.87
N PHE A 798 -34.67 -30.49 0.86
CA PHE A 798 -33.58 -31.24 0.25
C PHE A 798 -32.25 -30.73 0.81
N VAL A 799 -31.50 -31.62 1.46
CA VAL A 799 -30.17 -31.30 2.00
C VAL A 799 -29.12 -31.89 1.07
N TYR A 800 -28.23 -31.03 0.58
CA TYR A 800 -27.08 -31.44 -0.23
C TYR A 800 -25.76 -31.17 0.49
N GLU A 801 -24.65 -31.56 -0.12
CA GLU A 801 -23.33 -31.38 0.45
C GLU A 801 -22.44 -30.52 -0.45
N THR A 802 -21.85 -29.49 0.14
CA THR A 802 -20.86 -28.61 -0.50
C THR A 802 -19.44 -28.94 0.00
N ASP A 803 -18.51 -28.00 -0.12
CA ASP A 803 -17.14 -28.09 0.36
C ASP A 803 -17.06 -28.58 1.83
N ALA A 804 -16.49 -29.78 1.99
CA ALA A 804 -16.39 -30.49 3.26
C ALA A 804 -15.44 -29.82 4.26
N ARG A 805 -14.48 -28.99 3.80
CA ARG A 805 -13.54 -28.20 4.63
C ARG A 805 -12.98 -28.93 5.86
N GLY A 806 -12.56 -30.18 5.67
CA GLY A 806 -11.93 -31.00 6.70
C GLY A 806 -12.84 -32.03 7.38
N ARG A 807 -14.15 -32.03 7.10
CA ARG A 807 -15.07 -33.10 7.51
C ARG A 807 -15.07 -34.29 6.54
N ALA A 808 -15.57 -35.43 7.00
CA ALA A 808 -15.78 -36.57 6.12
C ALA A 808 -16.96 -36.31 5.17
N PRO A 809 -16.91 -36.80 3.91
CA PRO A 809 -18.07 -36.72 3.02
C PRO A 809 -19.31 -37.39 3.64
N GLY A 810 -20.45 -36.73 3.52
CA GLY A 810 -21.76 -37.07 4.07
C GLY A 810 -22.04 -36.45 5.44
N GLU A 811 -21.01 -36.01 6.16
CA GLU A 811 -21.13 -35.66 7.58
C GLU A 811 -21.91 -34.36 7.79
N THR A 812 -21.66 -33.34 6.98
CA THR A 812 -22.35 -32.06 7.07
C THR A 812 -23.83 -32.19 6.74
N ALA A 813 -24.15 -32.86 5.63
CA ALA A 813 -25.53 -33.10 5.23
C ALA A 813 -26.29 -33.93 6.28
N LYS A 814 -25.61 -34.89 6.91
CA LYS A 814 -26.18 -35.70 8.00
C LYS A 814 -26.55 -34.84 9.22
N LEU A 815 -25.67 -33.95 9.68
CA LEU A 815 -25.94 -33.09 10.84
C LEU A 815 -27.11 -32.14 10.58
N ILE A 816 -27.18 -31.55 9.39
CA ILE A 816 -28.31 -30.69 8.98
C ILE A 816 -29.60 -31.52 8.93
N HIS A 817 -29.57 -32.72 8.36
CA HIS A 817 -30.72 -33.62 8.33
C HIS A 817 -31.19 -33.96 9.76
N GLU A 818 -30.28 -34.32 10.65
CA GLU A 818 -30.59 -34.67 12.05
C GLU A 818 -31.28 -33.50 12.77
N GLY A 819 -30.77 -32.27 12.59
CA GLY A 819 -31.40 -31.07 13.14
C GLY A 819 -32.79 -30.81 12.61
N ALA A 820 -32.99 -30.99 11.30
CA ALA A 820 -34.30 -30.81 10.66
C ALA A 820 -35.32 -31.88 11.09
N ALA A 821 -34.89 -33.14 11.24
CA ALA A 821 -35.74 -34.25 11.68
C ALA A 821 -36.11 -34.19 13.17
N GLN A 822 -35.27 -33.56 14.00
CA GLN A 822 -35.52 -33.36 15.43
C GLN A 822 -36.38 -32.12 15.73
N ALA A 823 -36.62 -31.26 14.75
CA ALA A 823 -37.44 -30.07 14.92
C ALA A 823 -38.90 -30.43 15.18
N ASP A 824 -39.57 -29.69 16.07
CA ASP A 824 -40.99 -29.84 16.39
C ASP A 824 -41.89 -29.21 15.31
N THR A 825 -41.61 -29.51 14.04
CA THR A 825 -42.29 -28.95 12.86
C THR A 825 -42.49 -30.04 11.81
N PRO A 826 -43.65 -30.11 11.15
CA PRO A 826 -43.90 -31.09 10.09
C PRO A 826 -43.16 -30.70 8.80
N CYS A 827 -41.87 -31.04 8.73
CA CYS A 827 -41.03 -30.88 7.53
C CYS A 827 -40.54 -32.26 7.08
N GLU A 828 -40.79 -32.62 5.83
CA GLU A 828 -40.19 -33.81 5.22
C GLU A 828 -38.76 -33.50 4.75
N VAL A 829 -37.78 -34.31 5.12
CA VAL A 829 -36.36 -34.06 4.82
C VAL A 829 -35.78 -35.22 4.00
N GLU A 830 -35.16 -34.89 2.86
CA GLU A 830 -34.48 -35.83 1.97
C GLU A 830 -33.02 -35.38 1.77
N THR A 831 -32.06 -36.31 1.81
CA THR A 831 -30.64 -36.01 1.58
C THR A 831 -30.21 -36.46 0.19
N ILE A 832 -29.76 -35.51 -0.63
CA ILE A 832 -29.22 -35.73 -1.98
C ILE A 832 -27.89 -35.00 -2.05
N HIS A 833 -26.77 -35.73 -1.97
CA HIS A 833 -25.44 -35.13 -1.82
C HIS A 833 -25.05 -34.17 -2.96
N ASP A 834 -25.49 -34.44 -4.19
CA ASP A 834 -25.20 -33.60 -5.36
C ASP A 834 -26.16 -32.39 -5.42
N GLU A 835 -25.60 -31.18 -5.45
CA GLU A 835 -26.34 -29.92 -5.47
C GLU A 835 -27.31 -29.83 -6.66
N HIS A 836 -26.86 -30.24 -7.85
CA HIS A 836 -27.66 -30.18 -9.06
C HIS A 836 -28.84 -31.13 -9.00
N ALA A 837 -28.62 -32.37 -8.55
CA ALA A 837 -29.67 -33.36 -8.37
C ALA A 837 -30.69 -32.93 -7.28
N ALA A 838 -30.22 -32.34 -6.18
CA ALA A 838 -31.11 -31.81 -5.14
C ALA A 838 -31.97 -30.66 -5.67
N THR A 839 -31.37 -29.76 -6.45
CA THR A 839 -32.06 -28.65 -7.10
C THR A 839 -33.09 -29.17 -8.11
N ASP A 840 -32.69 -30.07 -9.01
CA ASP A 840 -33.58 -30.67 -10.02
C ASP A 840 -34.78 -31.36 -9.35
N ARG A 841 -34.53 -32.13 -8.29
CA ARG A 841 -35.56 -32.81 -7.51
C ARG A 841 -36.55 -31.85 -6.85
N ALA A 842 -36.07 -30.73 -6.32
CA ALA A 842 -36.92 -29.71 -5.72
C ALA A 842 -37.81 -29.00 -6.75
N ILE A 843 -37.24 -28.65 -7.90
CA ILE A 843 -38.00 -28.01 -8.99
C ILE A 843 -39.02 -29.01 -9.59
N ASP A 844 -38.69 -30.30 -9.68
CA ASP A 844 -39.62 -31.37 -10.10
C ASP A 844 -40.75 -31.61 -9.08
N ALA A 845 -40.49 -31.41 -7.79
CA ALA A 845 -41.50 -31.56 -6.75
C ALA A 845 -42.52 -30.40 -6.76
N ALA A 846 -42.14 -29.21 -7.25
CA ALA A 846 -42.93 -27.99 -7.15
C ALA A 846 -44.21 -28.03 -8.01
N GLN A 847 -45.30 -27.50 -7.46
CA GLN A 847 -46.58 -27.33 -8.15
C GLN A 847 -46.99 -25.84 -8.19
N PRO A 848 -47.84 -25.41 -9.13
CA PRO A 848 -48.33 -24.03 -9.17
C PRO A 848 -48.93 -23.60 -7.82
N GLY A 849 -48.43 -22.50 -7.27
CA GLY A 849 -48.76 -21.99 -5.92
C GLY A 849 -47.71 -22.29 -4.85
N ASP A 850 -46.76 -23.20 -5.11
CA ASP A 850 -45.65 -23.50 -4.20
C ASP A 850 -44.59 -22.39 -4.20
N PHE A 851 -43.78 -22.39 -3.15
CA PHE A 851 -42.61 -21.52 -2.97
C PHE A 851 -41.33 -22.35 -2.89
N LEU A 852 -40.40 -22.09 -3.81
CA LEU A 852 -39.06 -22.67 -3.83
C LEU A 852 -38.06 -21.74 -3.14
N LEU A 853 -37.37 -22.25 -2.12
CA LEU A 853 -36.24 -21.60 -1.46
C LEU A 853 -34.95 -22.34 -1.83
N LEU A 854 -34.13 -21.74 -2.69
CA LEU A 854 -32.87 -22.34 -3.15
C LEU A 854 -31.69 -21.64 -2.46
N LEU A 855 -31.14 -22.30 -1.45
CA LEU A 855 -29.92 -21.90 -0.74
C LEU A 855 -28.74 -22.70 -1.31
N VAL A 856 -28.20 -22.22 -2.44
CA VAL A 856 -27.31 -22.97 -3.34
C VAL A 856 -26.02 -22.21 -3.62
N ASP A 857 -24.94 -22.91 -3.96
CA ASP A 857 -23.66 -22.31 -4.31
C ASP A 857 -23.59 -21.95 -5.80
N ASP A 858 -24.13 -22.80 -6.69
CA ASP A 858 -24.25 -22.56 -8.14
C ASP A 858 -25.48 -21.73 -8.49
N ILE A 859 -25.41 -20.44 -8.16
CA ILE A 859 -26.45 -19.45 -8.48
C ILE A 859 -26.74 -19.41 -9.99
N GLU A 860 -25.71 -19.51 -10.83
CA GLU A 860 -25.89 -19.40 -12.28
C GLU A 860 -26.63 -20.61 -12.83
N GLY A 861 -26.21 -21.83 -12.48
CA GLY A 861 -26.88 -23.05 -12.92
C GLY A 861 -28.28 -23.21 -12.33
N ALA A 862 -28.54 -22.78 -11.11
CA ALA A 862 -29.89 -22.73 -10.55
C ALA A 862 -30.77 -21.73 -11.31
N THR A 863 -30.25 -20.54 -11.60
CA THR A 863 -30.95 -19.52 -12.40
C THR A 863 -31.24 -20.01 -13.82
N GLN A 864 -30.30 -20.70 -14.46
CA GLN A 864 -30.48 -21.26 -15.81
C GLN A 864 -31.56 -22.35 -15.85
N ARG A 865 -31.61 -23.22 -14.84
CA ARG A 865 -32.66 -24.26 -14.70
C ARG A 865 -34.05 -23.66 -14.60
N LEU A 866 -34.22 -22.58 -13.84
CA LEU A 866 -35.49 -21.86 -13.74
C LEU A 866 -35.87 -21.18 -15.07
N LYS A 867 -34.90 -20.60 -15.79
CA LYS A 867 -35.15 -20.00 -17.12
C LYS A 867 -35.60 -21.02 -18.17
N GLY A 868 -35.19 -22.29 -18.04
CA GLY A 868 -35.54 -23.36 -18.96
C GLY A 868 -37.01 -23.81 -18.92
N ARG A 869 -37.80 -23.39 -17.92
CA ARG A 869 -39.20 -23.79 -17.71
C ARG A 869 -40.25 -22.75 -18.18
N SER A 870 -40.00 -22.07 -19.30
CA SER A 870 -40.94 -21.16 -20.02
C SER A 870 -41.37 -19.86 -19.31
N PHE A 871 -41.03 -18.75 -19.97
CA PHE A 871 -41.64 -17.43 -19.81
C PHE A 871 -42.76 -17.24 -20.84
N PRO A 872 -44.04 -17.02 -20.49
CA PRO A 872 -45.00 -16.46 -21.43
C PRO A 872 -44.92 -14.93 -21.33
N ARG A 873 -44.05 -14.31 -22.13
CA ARG A 873 -44.22 -12.92 -22.61
C ARG A 873 -43.26 -12.61 -23.77
N GLN A 874 -43.49 -13.22 -24.92
CA GLN A 874 -43.55 -12.40 -26.13
C GLN A 874 -45.01 -12.06 -26.31
N ALA A 875 -45.37 -10.78 -26.18
CA ALA A 875 -46.58 -10.30 -26.82
C ALA A 875 -46.48 -10.72 -28.30
N GLU A 876 -47.53 -11.36 -28.82
CA GLU A 876 -47.68 -11.49 -30.26
C GLU A 876 -47.62 -10.07 -30.82
N LEU A 877 -46.50 -9.73 -31.46
CA LEU A 877 -46.45 -8.59 -32.35
C LEU A 877 -47.57 -8.80 -33.35
N ALA A 878 -48.54 -7.89 -33.36
CA ALA A 878 -49.56 -7.85 -34.39
C ALA A 878 -48.82 -7.89 -35.75
N GLN A 879 -49.00 -9.01 -36.47
CA GLN A 879 -48.53 -9.14 -37.84
C GLN A 879 -49.28 -8.14 -38.73
N PRO A 880 -48.65 -7.67 -39.83
CA PRO A 880 -48.88 -6.35 -40.43
C PRO A 880 -50.29 -6.06 -40.97
#